data_AF-A0A4V6CRU0-F1
#
_entry.id   AF-A0A4V6CRU0-F1
#
_cell.length_a   1.000
_cell.length_b   1.000
_cell.length_c   1.000
_cell.angle_alpha   90.00
_cell.angle_beta   90.00
_cell.angle_gamma   90.00
#
_symmetry.space_group_name_H-M   'P 1'
#
loop_
_entity.id
_entity.type
_entity.pdbx_description
1 polymer ?
#
loop_
_entity_poly.entity_id
_entity_poly.type
_entity_poly.pdbx_seq_one_letter_code
_entity_poly.pdbx_strand_id
1 'polypeptide(L)'
;MTSTFPGSPLPSSRRRLRKVTQAVLIPLLVTAVVAGSLTVVDRWVAGQDTVSAGATTTLTEVGSPFAARALLPFGGSRLDSGATGEQWSSAAVADVNGSGTPEVIVGGGVSSSLQVFGLDGSSQALVDVGGVNAGARSGGVQPSPVIADVNGDGVSDVVTGSTANVLAAYSFRGNDTRRLWSRQDPPIVANGPTGFLATPALGYLQGDQPSVVTASWGQALGANNARTGAGLSGWPKWLKDSIWSSPAIGDIDGDGAVDVVVGGDCAGNDIGTQPCGNVGGGYVWAFNRDGTPKWNWFLRGQVIWSSPALGDLNGDGALDVVVGTGGYWGEPAGRVITALNGRNGNVLWQTATPARVVGSPSLADVTGDGRPDVFVVSYGGWMLSYDGATGAERWRRCITDGGNCGNPAIGTKTGVALADIDNDGRIEAVTHGEQQLTVVDAASGDLEAKRGSSWGGTVYAPANTPTIAQVNGQTYIFQPLFGRKNGQDLLVVEAWRTGKPLGAAPWPTARGDQQRTGRIATATPDRSATEAFVSRVYRDFLSRSPSGSELSAWSDRVQRGQVSRYELATTLSQSPEWISTVITRFYRDTLRREPDASGLAGWVRAAQSGMPVAQIAAAFYASPEYFQNVGRSDNQTWVRDLYRKLLLREPDQGGVDGWVRALQAGMGRDTLAFGFYQAQETVQVRIDRLYRTLLGRPADDGAIRSWSGFVRDNGDLSLAAALAASNEYYQRRS
;
A
#
# COMPACT_ATOMS: atom_id res chain seq x y z
N MET A 1 17.83 -8.73 -46.90
CA MET A 1 17.36 -10.04 -47.37
C MET A 1 16.42 -10.59 -46.32
N THR A 2 15.22 -10.90 -46.77
CA THR A 2 14.02 -11.32 -46.03
C THR A 2 14.19 -12.67 -45.32
N SER A 3 13.74 -12.80 -44.08
CA SER A 3 13.37 -14.12 -43.51
C SER A 3 12.09 -14.01 -42.68
N THR A 4 11.03 -14.49 -43.29
CA THR A 4 9.69 -14.77 -42.79
C THR A 4 9.68 -15.85 -41.72
N PHE A 5 8.84 -15.68 -40.69
CA PHE A 5 8.48 -16.73 -39.73
C PHE A 5 7.71 -17.87 -40.43
N PRO A 6 8.02 -19.16 -40.18
CA PRO A 6 7.21 -20.26 -40.68
C PRO A 6 6.06 -20.56 -39.72
N GLY A 7 4.83 -20.43 -40.21
CA GLY A 7 3.68 -21.12 -39.63
C GLY A 7 3.64 -22.58 -40.09
N SER A 8 3.22 -23.50 -39.22
CA SER A 8 2.93 -24.92 -39.50
C SER A 8 2.27 -25.56 -38.26
N PRO A 9 1.52 -26.67 -38.34
CA PRO A 9 0.08 -26.66 -38.69
C PRO A 9 -0.78 -27.37 -37.62
N LEU A 10 -2.09 -27.11 -37.64
CA LEU A 10 -3.11 -27.85 -36.88
C LEU A 10 -3.21 -29.31 -37.35
N PRO A 11 -3.28 -30.32 -36.46
CA PRO A 11 -3.62 -31.68 -36.86
C PRO A 11 -5.14 -31.85 -36.96
N SER A 12 -5.61 -32.09 -38.17
CA SER A 12 -6.90 -32.73 -38.42
C SER A 12 -6.86 -34.18 -37.95
N SER A 13 -7.79 -34.60 -37.09
CA SER A 13 -8.15 -36.01 -37.00
C SER A 13 -9.66 -36.19 -36.90
N ARG A 14 -10.24 -36.69 -37.99
CA ARG A 14 -11.56 -37.32 -38.00
C ARG A 14 -11.46 -38.63 -37.21
N ARG A 15 -12.20 -38.77 -36.11
CA ARG A 15 -12.57 -40.09 -35.57
C ARG A 15 -14.07 -40.16 -35.31
N ARG A 16 -14.62 -41.29 -35.74
CA ARG A 16 -16.05 -41.64 -35.83
C ARG A 16 -16.69 -41.68 -34.44
N LEU A 17 -17.81 -40.99 -34.25
CA LEU A 17 -18.72 -41.19 -33.12
C LEU A 17 -19.54 -42.48 -33.35
N ARG A 18 -19.33 -43.48 -32.48
CA ARG A 18 -20.30 -44.57 -32.27
C ARG A 18 -21.26 -44.14 -31.17
N LYS A 19 -22.56 -44.19 -31.46
CA LYS A 19 -23.65 -44.06 -30.49
C LYS A 19 -23.56 -45.19 -29.45
N VAL A 20 -23.63 -44.83 -28.17
CA VAL A 20 -24.24 -45.67 -27.13
C VAL A 20 -25.04 -44.75 -26.21
N THR A 21 -26.35 -44.89 -26.27
CA THR A 21 -27.36 -44.42 -25.33
C THR A 21 -27.27 -45.21 -24.02
N GLN A 22 -27.27 -44.54 -22.87
CA GLN A 22 -28.12 -44.93 -21.74
C GLN A 22 -28.15 -43.84 -20.66
N ALA A 23 -29.38 -43.50 -20.27
CA ALA A 23 -29.74 -42.57 -19.23
C ALA A 23 -29.62 -43.23 -17.85
N VAL A 24 -29.23 -42.45 -16.83
CA VAL A 24 -29.59 -42.69 -15.43
C VAL A 24 -29.96 -41.33 -14.81
N LEU A 25 -31.24 -41.22 -14.45
CA LEU A 25 -31.88 -40.17 -13.66
C LEU A 25 -31.74 -40.53 -12.17
N ILE A 26 -31.25 -39.60 -11.32
CA ILE A 26 -31.47 -39.60 -9.86
C ILE A 26 -31.65 -38.12 -9.42
N PRO A 27 -32.58 -37.79 -8.49
CA PRO A 27 -33.34 -36.53 -8.51
C PRO A 27 -32.81 -35.39 -7.61
N LEU A 28 -33.39 -34.22 -7.89
CA LEU A 28 -33.27 -32.92 -7.24
C LEU A 28 -33.26 -32.93 -5.69
N LEU A 29 -32.38 -32.09 -5.14
CA LEU A 29 -32.63 -31.31 -3.93
C LEU A 29 -32.38 -29.84 -4.28
N VAL A 30 -33.46 -29.11 -4.55
CA VAL A 30 -33.46 -27.67 -4.85
C VAL A 30 -33.52 -26.92 -3.53
N THR A 31 -32.45 -26.21 -3.19
CA THR A 31 -32.50 -25.09 -2.26
C THR A 31 -32.58 -23.81 -3.09
N ALA A 32 -33.60 -23.00 -2.82
CA ALA A 32 -34.00 -21.84 -3.60
C ALA A 32 -32.85 -20.82 -3.76
N VAL A 33 -32.40 -20.61 -5.00
CA VAL A 33 -31.73 -19.37 -5.38
C VAL A 33 -32.82 -18.34 -5.62
N VAL A 34 -32.80 -17.29 -4.83
CA VAL A 34 -33.63 -16.10 -5.02
C VAL A 34 -33.26 -15.51 -6.38
N ALA A 35 -34.11 -15.75 -7.38
CA ALA A 35 -34.08 -15.01 -8.64
C ALA A 35 -34.58 -13.60 -8.36
N GLY A 36 -33.70 -12.74 -7.85
CA GLY A 36 -33.89 -11.31 -7.87
C GLY A 36 -33.96 -10.87 -9.32
N SER A 37 -35.13 -10.43 -9.75
CA SER A 37 -35.36 -9.88 -11.07
C SER A 37 -34.53 -8.59 -11.17
N LEU A 38 -33.41 -8.63 -11.88
CA LEU A 38 -32.68 -7.44 -12.30
C LEU A 38 -33.61 -6.63 -13.20
N THR A 39 -34.25 -5.61 -12.62
CA THR A 39 -34.69 -4.46 -13.39
C THR A 39 -33.42 -3.71 -13.78
N VAL A 40 -32.90 -4.02 -14.96
CA VAL A 40 -31.90 -3.20 -15.62
C VAL A 40 -32.55 -1.83 -15.83
N VAL A 41 -32.16 -0.85 -15.04
CA VAL A 41 -32.51 0.55 -15.31
C VAL A 41 -31.64 0.96 -16.49
N ASP A 42 -32.16 0.79 -17.70
CA ASP A 42 -31.59 1.36 -18.93
C ASP A 42 -31.66 2.89 -18.85
N ARG A 43 -30.73 3.51 -18.12
CA ARG A 43 -30.35 4.91 -18.32
C ARG A 43 -28.97 4.96 -18.96
N TRP A 44 -28.92 4.55 -20.22
CA TRP A 44 -27.76 4.76 -21.08
C TRP A 44 -27.70 6.22 -21.46
N VAL A 45 -26.79 6.97 -20.85
CA VAL A 45 -26.40 8.28 -21.40
C VAL A 45 -25.49 8.00 -22.59
N ALA A 46 -26.10 7.75 -23.75
CA ALA A 46 -25.47 8.05 -25.03
C ALA A 46 -25.42 9.58 -25.18
N GLY A 47 -24.68 10.24 -24.29
CA GLY A 47 -24.55 11.68 -24.29
C GLY A 47 -23.71 12.09 -25.47
N GLN A 48 -24.22 13.00 -26.29
CA GLN A 48 -23.40 13.80 -27.20
C GLN A 48 -22.23 14.41 -26.39
N ASP A 49 -21.08 14.67 -27.03
CA ASP A 49 -19.91 15.38 -26.45
C ASP A 49 -20.22 16.83 -25.98
N THR A 50 -21.48 17.14 -25.71
CA THR A 50 -21.92 18.40 -25.11
C THR A 50 -21.70 18.33 -23.60
N VAL A 51 -20.80 19.18 -23.11
CA VAL A 51 -20.67 19.50 -21.68
C VAL A 51 -22.06 19.86 -21.14
N SER A 52 -22.49 19.20 -20.07
CA SER A 52 -23.81 19.43 -19.49
C SER A 52 -23.91 20.86 -18.92
N ALA A 53 -25.11 21.40 -18.74
CA ALA A 53 -25.29 22.76 -18.19
C ALA A 53 -24.97 22.88 -16.66
N GLY A 54 -24.37 21.85 -16.06
CA GLY A 54 -23.82 21.83 -14.71
C GLY A 54 -22.35 22.30 -14.66
N ALA A 55 -21.76 22.33 -13.47
CA ALA A 55 -20.41 22.87 -13.21
C ALA A 55 -19.39 22.48 -14.30
N THR A 56 -18.67 23.49 -14.82
CA THR A 56 -17.70 23.30 -15.91
C THR A 56 -16.31 23.55 -15.38
N THR A 57 -15.51 22.48 -15.32
CA THR A 57 -14.09 22.59 -15.00
C THR A 57 -13.37 23.39 -16.07
N THR A 58 -12.78 24.52 -15.68
CA THR A 58 -11.94 25.33 -16.57
C THR A 58 -10.53 24.75 -16.61
N LEU A 59 -10.06 24.37 -17.79
CA LEU A 59 -8.68 23.93 -18.03
C LEU A 59 -7.93 24.97 -18.86
N THR A 60 -6.90 25.57 -18.27
CA THR A 60 -5.97 26.50 -18.94
C THR A 60 -4.64 25.84 -19.16
N GLU A 61 -4.13 25.87 -20.39
CA GLU A 61 -2.81 25.30 -20.69
C GLU A 61 -1.68 26.09 -20.05
N VAL A 62 -0.64 25.38 -19.59
CA VAL A 62 0.55 25.96 -18.96
C VAL A 62 1.66 26.08 -20.00
N GLY A 63 1.69 27.21 -20.70
CA GLY A 63 2.74 27.49 -21.70
C GLY A 63 2.67 26.55 -22.90
N SER A 64 3.83 26.23 -23.49
CA SER A 64 3.91 25.17 -24.52
C SER A 64 4.10 23.81 -23.85
N PRO A 65 3.59 22.72 -24.44
CA PRO A 65 3.82 21.38 -23.90
C PRO A 65 5.31 21.07 -23.77
N PHE A 66 5.68 20.38 -22.68
CA PHE A 66 7.08 20.09 -22.40
C PHE A 66 7.53 19.03 -23.39
N ALA A 67 8.66 19.23 -24.06
CA ALA A 67 9.14 18.29 -25.07
C ALA A 67 10.61 17.97 -24.85
N ALA A 68 10.91 16.69 -24.67
CA ALA A 68 12.27 16.21 -24.57
C ALA A 68 12.56 15.15 -25.65
N ARG A 69 13.79 15.19 -26.16
CA ARG A 69 14.28 14.13 -27.05
C ARG A 69 14.39 12.83 -26.27
N ALA A 70 13.91 11.74 -26.87
CA ALA A 70 14.21 10.41 -26.39
C ALA A 70 15.73 10.21 -26.41
N LEU A 71 16.33 9.88 -25.26
CA LEU A 71 17.70 9.37 -25.24
C LEU A 71 17.66 7.94 -25.78
N LEU A 72 17.87 7.80 -27.08
CA LEU A 72 18.13 6.51 -27.69
C LEU A 72 19.61 6.20 -27.46
N PRO A 73 19.98 5.16 -26.69
CA PRO A 73 21.39 4.85 -26.54
C PRO A 73 22.01 4.50 -27.89
N PHE A 74 23.25 4.97 -28.07
CA PHE A 74 24.12 4.67 -29.20
C PHE A 74 23.59 5.08 -30.59
N GLY A 75 22.72 6.08 -30.69
CA GLY A 75 22.22 6.56 -31.99
C GLY A 75 21.42 5.49 -32.77
N GLY A 76 20.89 4.49 -32.05
CA GLY A 76 20.21 3.32 -32.60
C GLY A 76 18.68 3.43 -32.68
N SER A 77 18.05 2.32 -33.07
CA SER A 77 16.59 2.16 -33.17
C SER A 77 15.89 2.05 -31.81
N ARG A 78 14.55 2.17 -31.79
CA ARG A 78 13.70 2.11 -30.58
C ARG A 78 14.11 0.94 -29.68
N LEU A 79 14.34 1.20 -28.39
CA LEU A 79 14.49 0.16 -27.36
C LEU A 79 13.13 -0.39 -26.92
N ASP A 80 12.25 -0.61 -27.89
CA ASP A 80 11.01 -1.33 -27.66
C ASP A 80 11.38 -2.80 -27.51
N SER A 81 11.00 -3.42 -26.39
CA SER A 81 11.05 -4.87 -26.22
C SER A 81 10.17 -5.62 -27.24
N GLY A 82 9.55 -4.91 -28.19
CA GLY A 82 8.50 -5.38 -29.07
C GLY A 82 7.16 -5.47 -28.37
N ALA A 83 7.02 -4.82 -27.20
CA ALA A 83 5.91 -5.07 -26.29
C ALA A 83 4.82 -3.99 -26.35
N THR A 84 5.13 -2.71 -26.57
CA THR A 84 4.08 -1.67 -26.42
C THR A 84 4.12 -0.49 -27.38
N GLY A 85 5.28 0.05 -27.80
CA GLY A 85 5.33 1.26 -28.64
C GLY A 85 4.61 2.50 -28.07
N GLU A 86 4.28 2.48 -26.77
CA GLU A 86 3.40 3.41 -26.05
C GLU A 86 4.12 4.05 -24.85
N GLN A 87 3.59 5.15 -24.34
CA GLN A 87 4.05 5.80 -23.10
C GLN A 87 3.27 5.25 -21.89
N TRP A 88 3.91 4.43 -21.05
CA TRP A 88 3.31 3.83 -19.84
C TRP A 88 3.65 4.60 -18.56
N SER A 89 4.79 5.29 -18.56
CA SER A 89 5.22 6.08 -17.43
C SER A 89 4.30 7.30 -17.29
N SER A 90 3.66 7.41 -16.13
CA SER A 90 2.97 8.63 -15.70
C SER A 90 3.97 9.59 -15.07
N ALA A 91 3.58 10.85 -14.90
CA ALA A 91 4.42 11.80 -14.19
C ALA A 91 4.36 11.57 -12.68
N ALA A 92 5.45 11.88 -11.99
CA ALA A 92 5.45 12.22 -10.58
C ALA A 92 5.74 13.72 -10.43
N VAL A 93 5.16 14.35 -9.40
CA VAL A 93 5.31 15.78 -9.16
C VAL A 93 5.72 15.99 -7.72
N ALA A 94 6.89 16.59 -7.50
CA ALA A 94 7.43 16.86 -6.18
C ALA A 94 8.63 17.82 -6.26
N ASP A 95 8.90 18.51 -5.16
CA ASP A 95 10.14 19.28 -5.00
C ASP A 95 11.29 18.29 -4.75
N VAL A 96 12.00 17.93 -5.81
CA VAL A 96 13.09 16.96 -5.76
C VAL A 96 14.45 17.63 -5.70
N ASN A 97 14.51 18.94 -6.01
CA ASN A 97 15.74 19.72 -5.98
C ASN A 97 15.91 20.61 -4.73
N GLY A 98 14.88 20.70 -3.88
CA GLY A 98 14.86 21.48 -2.63
C GLY A 98 14.60 22.96 -2.85
N SER A 99 13.99 23.35 -3.98
CA SER A 99 13.75 24.75 -4.35
C SER A 99 12.50 25.34 -3.69
N GLY A 100 11.64 24.52 -3.11
CA GLY A 100 10.29 24.89 -2.65
C GLY A 100 9.25 24.93 -3.78
N THR A 101 9.65 24.70 -5.04
CA THR A 101 8.76 24.55 -6.19
C THR A 101 8.86 23.11 -6.69
N PRO A 102 7.74 22.41 -6.97
CA PRO A 102 7.81 21.04 -7.44
C PRO A 102 8.22 20.95 -8.92
N GLU A 103 9.00 19.93 -9.24
CA GLU A 103 9.33 19.51 -10.60
C GLU A 103 8.36 18.42 -11.09
N VAL A 104 8.35 18.21 -12.40
CA VAL A 104 7.63 17.13 -13.08
C VAL A 104 8.64 16.08 -13.54
N ILE A 105 8.56 14.88 -12.97
CA ILE A 105 9.48 13.78 -13.20
C ILE A 105 8.77 12.70 -14.01
N VAL A 106 9.35 12.32 -15.16
CA VAL A 106 8.72 11.36 -16.08
C VAL A 106 9.74 10.38 -16.62
N GLY A 107 9.40 9.09 -16.63
CA GLY A 107 10.17 8.10 -17.36
C GLY A 107 10.05 8.31 -18.86
N GLY A 108 11.16 8.23 -19.57
CA GLY A 108 11.24 8.47 -21.01
C GLY A 108 10.57 7.42 -21.89
N GLY A 109 9.76 6.53 -21.30
CA GLY A 109 8.94 5.53 -21.97
C GLY A 109 9.79 4.53 -22.73
N VAL A 110 9.90 4.74 -24.05
CA VAL A 110 10.70 3.91 -24.97
C VAL A 110 12.21 4.21 -24.94
N SER A 111 12.64 5.14 -24.07
CA SER A 111 14.05 5.50 -23.86
C SER A 111 14.53 5.17 -22.45
N SER A 112 15.83 5.00 -22.26
CA SER A 112 16.44 4.78 -20.94
C SER A 112 16.53 6.03 -20.08
N SER A 113 15.88 7.12 -20.52
CA SER A 113 15.93 8.40 -19.81
C SER A 113 14.92 8.50 -18.68
N LEU A 114 15.33 9.14 -17.60
CA LEU A 114 14.47 9.79 -16.62
C LEU A 114 14.61 11.31 -16.85
N GLN A 115 13.49 11.99 -17.07
CA GLN A 115 13.42 13.43 -17.35
C GLN A 115 12.87 14.16 -16.13
N VAL A 116 13.49 15.29 -15.77
CA VAL A 116 13.02 16.20 -14.72
C VAL A 116 12.78 17.57 -15.35
N PHE A 117 11.55 18.03 -15.35
CA PHE A 117 11.14 19.32 -15.90
C PHE A 117 10.76 20.30 -14.79
N GLY A 118 11.09 21.58 -15.01
CA GLY A 118 10.43 22.67 -14.29
C GLY A 118 8.99 22.83 -14.79
N LEU A 119 8.18 23.57 -14.03
CA LEU A 119 6.77 23.83 -14.38
C LEU A 119 6.59 24.69 -15.64
N ASP A 120 7.64 25.37 -16.08
CA ASP A 120 7.70 26.12 -17.34
C ASP A 120 8.11 25.24 -18.54
N GLY A 121 8.34 23.95 -18.30
CA GLY A 121 8.80 22.98 -19.31
C GLY A 121 10.29 22.98 -19.56
N SER A 122 11.07 23.78 -18.84
CA SER A 122 12.53 23.73 -18.91
C SER A 122 13.04 22.38 -18.42
N SER A 123 14.00 21.80 -19.14
CA SER A 123 14.69 20.57 -18.71
C SER A 123 15.66 20.91 -17.58
N GLN A 124 15.37 20.43 -16.37
CA GLN A 124 16.20 20.64 -15.17
C GLN A 124 17.26 19.55 -15.01
N ALA A 125 16.88 18.30 -15.28
CA ALA A 125 17.81 17.18 -15.27
C ALA A 125 17.40 16.09 -16.26
N LEU A 126 18.41 15.37 -16.76
CA LEU A 126 18.25 14.24 -17.66
C LEU A 126 19.23 13.15 -17.27
N VAL A 127 18.69 11.98 -16.90
CA VAL A 127 19.46 10.85 -16.39
C VAL A 127 19.27 9.65 -17.31
N ASP A 128 20.36 8.99 -17.71
CA ASP A 128 20.31 7.65 -18.26
C ASP A 128 20.27 6.64 -17.10
N VAL A 129 19.15 5.92 -16.97
CA VAL A 129 18.97 4.89 -15.93
C VAL A 129 19.91 3.69 -16.18
N GLY A 130 20.39 3.54 -17.42
CA GLY A 130 21.39 2.53 -17.79
C GLY A 130 20.81 1.13 -18.00
N GLY A 131 21.70 0.14 -18.06
CA GLY A 131 21.35 -1.26 -18.37
C GLY A 131 21.29 -1.57 -19.86
N VAL A 132 21.61 -0.61 -20.73
CA VAL A 132 21.59 -0.77 -22.18
C VAL A 132 23.03 -0.87 -22.72
N ASN A 133 23.45 -2.07 -23.09
CA ASN A 133 24.72 -2.30 -23.80
C ASN A 133 24.49 -2.32 -25.33
N ALA A 134 25.54 -2.16 -26.14
CA ALA A 134 25.44 -2.31 -27.60
C ALA A 134 24.84 -3.68 -27.96
N GLY A 135 23.64 -3.69 -28.56
CA GLY A 135 22.86 -4.89 -28.89
C GLY A 135 21.73 -5.26 -27.92
N ALA A 136 21.51 -4.50 -26.84
CA ALA A 136 20.38 -4.71 -25.94
C ALA A 136 19.04 -4.40 -26.64
N ARG A 137 18.06 -5.31 -26.48
CA ARG A 137 16.72 -5.19 -27.08
C ARG A 137 15.75 -4.30 -26.30
N SER A 138 16.13 -3.83 -25.11
CA SER A 138 15.23 -3.10 -24.20
C SER A 138 16.00 -2.25 -23.20
N GLY A 139 15.36 -1.18 -22.73
CA GLY A 139 15.89 -0.30 -21.67
C GLY A 139 15.00 0.89 -21.36
N GLY A 140 13.73 0.84 -21.74
CA GLY A 140 12.77 1.92 -21.52
C GLY A 140 12.49 2.15 -20.04
N VAL A 141 12.44 3.41 -19.63
CA VAL A 141 11.90 3.81 -18.32
C VAL A 141 10.38 3.92 -18.46
N GLN A 142 9.74 2.76 -18.61
CA GLN A 142 8.29 2.60 -18.66
C GLN A 142 7.60 2.60 -17.28
N PRO A 143 8.22 2.05 -16.21
CA PRO A 143 7.70 2.27 -14.86
C PRO A 143 7.55 3.75 -14.56
N SER A 144 6.52 4.11 -13.82
CA SER A 144 6.42 5.49 -13.34
C SER A 144 7.45 5.71 -12.24
N PRO A 145 8.15 6.86 -12.20
CA PRO A 145 9.01 7.21 -11.09
C PRO A 145 8.19 7.35 -9.82
N VAL A 146 8.78 7.00 -8.68
CA VAL A 146 8.19 7.18 -7.35
C VAL A 146 9.07 8.07 -6.50
N ILE A 147 8.43 8.83 -5.62
CA ILE A 147 9.08 9.91 -4.88
C ILE A 147 9.02 9.62 -3.39
N ALA A 148 10.17 9.71 -2.72
CA ALA A 148 10.27 9.78 -1.27
C ALA A 148 11.64 10.32 -0.88
N ASP A 149 11.77 10.90 0.31
CA ASP A 149 13.07 11.13 0.91
C ASP A 149 13.67 9.79 1.35
N VAL A 150 14.47 9.16 0.48
CA VAL A 150 15.02 7.83 0.75
C VAL A 150 16.32 7.92 1.55
N ASN A 151 17.03 9.05 1.46
CA ASN A 151 18.30 9.25 2.13
C ASN A 151 18.19 9.99 3.49
N GLY A 152 17.00 10.50 3.81
CA GLY A 152 16.67 11.17 5.08
C GLY A 152 17.22 12.59 5.21
N ASP A 153 17.47 13.28 4.10
CA ASP A 153 17.99 14.66 4.12
C ASP A 153 16.91 15.75 4.06
N GLY A 154 15.63 15.34 4.05
CA GLY A 154 14.49 16.24 4.04
C GLY A 154 14.12 16.78 2.65
N VAL A 155 14.81 16.36 1.59
CA VAL A 155 14.45 16.66 0.19
C VAL A 155 14.04 15.36 -0.49
N SER A 156 13.00 15.43 -1.31
CA SER A 156 12.49 14.23 -1.98
C SER A 156 13.51 13.66 -2.98
N ASP A 157 13.66 12.35 -3.01
CA ASP A 157 14.46 11.62 -3.98
C ASP A 157 13.56 10.85 -4.95
N VAL A 158 14.13 10.44 -6.08
CA VAL A 158 13.42 9.68 -7.13
C VAL A 158 13.91 8.25 -7.16
N VAL A 159 13.00 7.28 -7.06
CA VAL A 159 13.25 5.87 -7.31
C VAL A 159 12.56 5.45 -8.60
N THR A 160 13.26 4.76 -9.49
CA THR A 160 12.68 4.32 -10.77
C THR A 160 13.24 2.97 -11.21
N GLY A 161 12.41 2.22 -11.93
CA GLY A 161 12.79 0.99 -12.61
C GLY A 161 12.94 1.18 -14.13
N SER A 162 13.55 0.21 -14.81
CA SER A 162 13.58 0.14 -16.27
C SER A 162 13.34 -1.28 -16.79
N THR A 163 12.94 -1.38 -18.06
CA THR A 163 12.79 -2.67 -18.74
C THR A 163 14.14 -3.36 -19.01
N ALA A 164 15.27 -2.71 -18.74
CA ALA A 164 16.60 -3.34 -18.68
C ALA A 164 16.89 -4.00 -17.32
N ASN A 165 15.88 -4.15 -16.47
CA ASN A 165 15.99 -4.72 -15.12
C ASN A 165 16.80 -3.86 -14.15
N VAL A 166 16.94 -2.56 -14.43
CA VAL A 166 17.61 -1.64 -13.53
C VAL A 166 16.60 -1.07 -12.55
N LEU A 167 16.93 -1.08 -11.26
CA LEU A 167 16.26 -0.32 -10.22
C LEU A 167 17.28 0.67 -9.64
N ALA A 168 16.95 1.96 -9.59
CA ALA A 168 17.89 2.97 -9.12
C ALA A 168 17.19 4.09 -8.35
N ALA A 169 17.93 4.73 -7.46
CA ALA A 169 17.53 5.94 -6.75
C ALA A 169 18.46 7.11 -7.07
N TYR A 170 17.88 8.30 -7.18
CA TYR A 170 18.57 9.53 -7.55
C TYR A 170 18.14 10.67 -6.63
N SER A 171 19.12 11.47 -6.21
CA SER A 171 18.91 12.76 -5.56
C SER A 171 19.25 13.88 -6.53
N PHE A 172 18.42 14.92 -6.55
CA PHE A 172 18.66 16.14 -7.32
C PHE A 172 18.88 17.27 -6.31
N ARG A 173 19.96 18.04 -6.40
CA ARG A 173 20.24 19.15 -5.46
C ARG A 173 20.70 20.35 -6.29
N GLY A 174 19.76 21.24 -6.60
CA GLY A 174 19.96 22.24 -7.66
C GLY A 174 20.40 21.56 -8.97
N ASN A 175 21.59 21.90 -9.46
CA ASN A 175 22.15 21.30 -10.68
C ASN A 175 22.94 20.00 -10.45
N ASP A 176 23.11 19.56 -9.20
CA ASP A 176 23.81 18.32 -8.89
C ASP A 176 22.84 17.13 -8.98
N THR A 177 23.15 16.19 -9.87
CA THR A 177 22.38 14.96 -10.05
C THR A 177 23.24 13.78 -9.60
N ARG A 178 22.84 13.14 -8.51
CA ARG A 178 23.58 12.03 -7.92
C ARG A 178 22.75 10.75 -7.91
N ARG A 179 23.32 9.67 -8.44
CA ARG A 179 22.79 8.32 -8.24
C ARG A 179 23.15 7.83 -6.85
N LEU A 180 22.14 7.65 -5.99
CA LEU A 180 22.31 7.17 -4.62
C LEU A 180 22.72 5.70 -4.62
N TRP A 181 22.01 4.89 -5.39
CA TRP A 181 22.32 3.48 -5.63
C TRP A 181 21.67 3.00 -6.93
N SER A 182 22.14 1.85 -7.42
CA SER A 182 21.62 1.18 -8.62
C SER A 182 21.76 -0.32 -8.45
N ARG A 183 20.77 -1.08 -8.93
CA ARG A 183 20.79 -2.53 -8.95
C ARG A 183 20.40 -3.11 -10.29
N GLN A 184 20.99 -4.27 -10.54
CA GLN A 184 21.30 -4.99 -11.79
C GLN A 184 21.08 -6.50 -11.58
N ASP A 185 20.04 -6.92 -10.88
CA ASP A 185 19.98 -8.30 -10.40
C ASP A 185 19.75 -9.31 -11.53
N PRO A 186 20.34 -10.52 -11.47
CA PRO A 186 19.99 -11.58 -12.39
C PRO A 186 18.55 -12.06 -12.16
N PRO A 187 17.87 -12.62 -13.18
CA PRO A 187 16.55 -13.20 -12.99
C PRO A 187 16.61 -14.39 -12.04
N ILE A 188 15.51 -14.62 -11.29
CA ILE A 188 15.36 -15.80 -10.43
C ILE A 188 15.47 -17.09 -11.26
N VAL A 189 14.88 -17.08 -12.47
CA VAL A 189 14.99 -18.17 -13.44
C VAL A 189 16.11 -17.86 -14.42
N ALA A 190 17.14 -18.70 -14.45
CA ALA A 190 18.26 -18.53 -15.37
C ALA A 190 17.79 -18.40 -16.82
N ASN A 191 18.29 -17.39 -17.54
CA ASN A 191 17.91 -17.04 -18.91
C ASN A 191 16.42 -16.69 -19.12
N GLY A 192 15.66 -16.45 -18.04
CA GLY A 192 14.29 -15.94 -18.12
C GLY A 192 14.21 -14.49 -18.58
N PRO A 193 13.01 -14.00 -18.95
CA PRO A 193 12.81 -12.58 -19.20
C PRO A 193 13.20 -11.76 -17.95
N THR A 194 13.62 -10.52 -18.17
CA THR A 194 14.00 -9.59 -17.08
C THR A 194 13.46 -8.21 -17.42
N GLY A 195 13.35 -7.35 -16.40
CA GLY A 195 12.84 -6.00 -16.58
C GLY A 195 11.71 -5.66 -15.63
N PHE A 196 11.56 -4.36 -15.42
CA PHE A 196 10.44 -3.76 -14.71
C PHE A 196 9.58 -2.99 -15.72
N LEU A 197 8.32 -3.38 -15.84
CA LEU A 197 7.28 -2.53 -16.42
C LEU A 197 6.38 -1.97 -15.31
N ALA A 198 6.12 -2.79 -14.30
CA ALA A 198 5.44 -2.42 -13.07
C ALA A 198 6.14 -1.22 -12.41
N THR A 199 5.32 -0.26 -11.97
CA THR A 199 5.78 0.86 -11.12
C THR A 199 6.22 0.31 -9.77
N PRO A 200 7.42 0.65 -9.26
CA PRO A 200 7.82 0.30 -7.90
C PRO A 200 6.84 0.85 -6.86
N ALA A 201 6.59 0.12 -5.78
CA ALA A 201 5.83 0.61 -4.64
C ALA A 201 6.76 0.97 -3.47
N LEU A 202 6.58 2.14 -2.87
CA LEU A 202 7.28 2.57 -1.65
C LEU A 202 6.40 2.32 -0.44
N GLY A 203 7.00 1.83 0.65
CA GLY A 203 6.30 1.56 1.90
C GLY A 203 7.27 1.25 3.04
N TYR A 204 6.76 0.78 4.17
CA TYR A 204 7.54 0.55 5.39
C TYR A 204 7.42 -0.91 5.83
N LEU A 205 8.14 -1.80 5.14
CA LEU A 205 8.06 -3.26 5.40
C LEU A 205 8.90 -3.70 6.61
N GLN A 206 9.94 -2.95 6.98
CA GLN A 206 10.86 -3.27 8.08
C GLN A 206 10.99 -2.09 9.05
N GLY A 207 10.00 -1.92 9.93
CA GLY A 207 9.95 -0.78 10.84
C GLY A 207 9.88 0.53 10.07
N ASP A 208 10.60 1.56 10.52
CA ASP A 208 10.48 2.93 9.99
C ASP A 208 11.42 3.21 8.79
N GLN A 209 12.12 2.21 8.27
CA GLN A 209 12.97 2.39 7.09
C GLN A 209 12.16 2.26 5.80
N PRO A 210 12.24 3.23 4.87
CA PRO A 210 11.53 3.14 3.61
C PRO A 210 12.04 1.95 2.81
N SER A 211 11.09 1.25 2.20
CA SER A 211 11.28 0.03 1.44
C SER A 211 10.69 0.22 0.04
N VAL A 212 11.31 -0.37 -0.96
CA VAL A 212 10.83 -0.39 -2.34
C VAL A 212 10.53 -1.81 -2.78
N VAL A 213 9.27 -2.06 -3.15
CA VAL A 213 8.77 -3.33 -3.69
C VAL A 213 8.69 -3.22 -5.21
N THR A 214 9.24 -4.21 -5.91
CA THR A 214 9.22 -4.25 -7.37
C THR A 214 8.71 -5.58 -7.87
N ALA A 215 7.97 -5.55 -8.98
CA ALA A 215 7.50 -6.74 -9.65
C ALA A 215 8.12 -6.81 -11.05
N SER A 216 8.63 -7.99 -11.41
CA SER A 216 9.44 -8.18 -12.62
C SER A 216 8.84 -9.21 -13.56
N TRP A 217 9.08 -9.04 -14.86
CA TRP A 217 8.89 -10.09 -15.85
C TRP A 217 9.75 -11.33 -15.56
N GLY A 218 10.85 -11.18 -14.83
CA GLY A 218 11.65 -12.29 -14.30
C GLY A 218 11.00 -13.09 -13.18
N GLN A 219 9.67 -13.01 -13.07
CA GLN A 219 8.83 -13.79 -12.15
C GLN A 219 9.12 -13.50 -10.68
N ALA A 220 9.73 -12.34 -10.40
CA ALA A 220 10.19 -11.95 -9.08
C ALA A 220 9.34 -10.81 -8.54
N LEU A 221 8.84 -10.98 -7.32
CA LEU A 221 8.40 -9.88 -6.46
C LEU A 221 9.52 -9.61 -5.46
N GLY A 222 10.26 -8.53 -5.66
CA GLY A 222 11.37 -8.12 -4.79
C GLY A 222 10.95 -7.06 -3.79
N ALA A 223 11.64 -6.99 -2.65
CA ALA A 223 11.57 -5.85 -1.74
C ALA A 223 12.98 -5.48 -1.27
N ASN A 224 13.25 -4.19 -1.22
CA ASN A 224 14.59 -3.65 -1.00
C ASN A 224 14.52 -2.46 -0.05
N ASN A 225 15.57 -2.23 0.72
CA ASN A 225 15.72 -1.00 1.49
C ASN A 225 15.86 0.18 0.51
N ALA A 226 14.99 1.18 0.61
CA ALA A 226 14.96 2.29 -0.33
C ALA A 226 16.16 3.24 -0.20
N ARG A 227 16.81 3.29 0.97
CA ARG A 227 18.01 4.10 1.21
C ARG A 227 19.26 3.53 0.56
N THR A 228 19.43 2.21 0.63
CA THR A 228 20.68 1.53 0.22
C THR A 228 20.54 0.68 -1.04
N GLY A 229 19.31 0.37 -1.44
CA GLY A 229 19.00 -0.61 -2.47
C GLY A 229 19.22 -2.05 -2.02
N ALA A 230 19.63 -2.34 -0.78
CA ALA A 230 19.88 -3.70 -0.33
C ALA A 230 18.60 -4.55 -0.28
N GLY A 231 18.65 -5.82 -0.68
CA GLY A 231 17.50 -6.72 -0.58
C GLY A 231 17.04 -6.92 0.87
N LEU A 232 15.73 -6.96 1.09
CA LEU A 232 15.15 -7.22 2.40
C LEU A 232 15.15 -8.73 2.71
N SER A 233 15.38 -9.09 3.98
CA SER A 233 15.23 -10.47 4.45
C SER A 233 13.84 -11.02 4.11
N GLY A 234 13.80 -12.27 3.65
CA GLY A 234 12.59 -12.93 3.16
C GLY A 234 12.32 -12.71 1.66
N TRP A 235 12.91 -11.70 1.02
CA TRP A 235 12.68 -11.36 -0.39
C TRP A 235 13.89 -11.73 -1.27
N PRO A 236 13.70 -11.95 -2.59
CA PRO A 236 12.47 -11.88 -3.39
C PRO A 236 11.58 -13.13 -3.32
N LYS A 237 10.34 -13.04 -3.82
CA LYS A 237 9.40 -14.15 -4.00
C LYS A 237 9.29 -14.53 -5.47
N TRP A 238 9.33 -15.83 -5.74
CA TRP A 238 9.15 -16.37 -7.08
C TRP A 238 7.66 -16.65 -7.34
N LEU A 239 7.02 -15.84 -8.19
CA LEU A 239 5.58 -15.91 -8.49
C LEU A 239 5.25 -16.78 -9.71
N LYS A 240 6.23 -17.57 -10.18
CA LYS A 240 6.11 -18.63 -11.22
C LYS A 240 5.89 -18.14 -12.65
N ASP A 241 5.42 -16.92 -12.85
CA ASP A 241 5.26 -16.32 -14.17
C ASP A 241 5.46 -14.80 -14.12
N SER A 242 5.41 -14.19 -15.31
CA SER A 242 5.67 -12.78 -15.57
C SER A 242 4.70 -11.88 -14.80
N ILE A 243 5.20 -10.73 -14.33
CA ILE A 243 4.40 -9.78 -13.59
C ILE A 243 4.39 -8.43 -14.32
N TRP A 244 3.20 -7.98 -14.68
CA TRP A 244 2.95 -6.65 -15.29
C TRP A 244 2.34 -5.67 -14.28
N SER A 245 1.61 -6.20 -13.31
CA SER A 245 0.94 -5.46 -12.25
C SER A 245 1.93 -4.74 -11.34
N SER A 246 1.67 -3.47 -11.05
CA SER A 246 2.40 -2.74 -10.00
C SER A 246 1.93 -3.22 -8.62
N PRO A 247 2.83 -3.56 -7.68
CA PRO A 247 2.42 -3.95 -6.33
C PRO A 247 1.66 -2.80 -5.64
N ALA A 248 0.78 -3.16 -4.71
CA ALA A 248 0.14 -2.26 -3.76
C ALA A 248 0.58 -2.66 -2.33
N ILE A 249 0.74 -1.66 -1.45
CA ILE A 249 1.20 -1.88 -0.07
C ILE A 249 0.17 -1.28 0.89
N GLY A 250 -0.46 -2.08 1.74
CA GLY A 250 -1.44 -1.56 2.68
C GLY A 250 -1.85 -2.61 3.70
N ASP A 251 -2.38 -2.18 4.83
CA ASP A 251 -2.90 -3.07 5.88
C ASP A 251 -4.24 -3.68 5.42
N ILE A 252 -4.18 -4.86 4.79
CA ILE A 252 -5.35 -5.52 4.21
C ILE A 252 -6.04 -6.45 5.21
N ASP A 253 -5.52 -6.61 6.43
CA ASP A 253 -6.19 -7.37 7.48
C ASP A 253 -6.39 -6.65 8.80
N GLY A 254 -6.12 -5.35 8.87
CA GLY A 254 -6.34 -4.54 10.04
C GLY A 254 -5.49 -4.94 11.24
N ASP A 255 -4.35 -5.63 11.03
CA ASP A 255 -3.42 -5.98 12.11
C ASP A 255 -2.47 -4.83 12.49
N GLY A 256 -2.50 -3.73 11.73
CA GLY A 256 -1.69 -2.54 11.92
C GLY A 256 -0.33 -2.60 11.22
N ALA A 257 0.02 -3.71 10.56
CA ALA A 257 1.17 -3.84 9.67
C ALA A 257 0.73 -3.78 8.21
N VAL A 258 1.62 -3.32 7.34
CA VAL A 258 1.34 -3.29 5.90
C VAL A 258 1.60 -4.63 5.24
N ASP A 259 0.74 -5.01 4.31
CA ASP A 259 0.90 -6.18 3.44
C ASP A 259 1.29 -5.77 2.03
N VAL A 260 1.66 -6.75 1.21
CA VAL A 260 1.98 -6.56 -0.21
C VAL A 260 1.01 -7.36 -1.07
N VAL A 261 0.32 -6.69 -1.99
CA VAL A 261 -0.61 -7.31 -2.95
C VAL A 261 -0.15 -7.07 -4.39
N VAL A 262 -0.18 -8.11 -5.22
CA VAL A 262 0.22 -7.98 -6.64
C VAL A 262 -0.53 -8.98 -7.53
N GLY A 263 -0.89 -8.55 -8.75
CA GLY A 263 -1.37 -9.44 -9.81
C GLY A 263 -0.21 -10.17 -10.51
N GLY A 264 -0.45 -11.34 -11.08
CA GLY A 264 0.55 -12.08 -11.85
C GLY A 264 -0.05 -13.01 -12.88
N ASP A 265 0.74 -13.37 -13.87
CA ASP A 265 0.32 -14.26 -14.95
C ASP A 265 0.36 -15.73 -14.49
N CYS A 266 -0.35 -16.57 -15.22
CA CYS A 266 -0.12 -18.01 -15.18
C CYS A 266 -0.46 -18.59 -16.56
N ALA A 267 0.54 -18.83 -17.39
CA ALA A 267 0.35 -19.35 -18.74
C ALA A 267 -0.25 -20.77 -18.75
N GLY A 268 0.06 -21.55 -17.71
CA GLY A 268 -0.46 -22.90 -17.52
C GLY A 268 0.16 -23.96 -18.41
N ASN A 269 1.20 -23.61 -19.18
CA ASN A 269 1.91 -24.54 -20.05
C ASN A 269 3.06 -25.29 -19.34
N ASP A 270 3.50 -24.84 -18.17
CA ASP A 270 4.53 -25.51 -17.36
C ASP A 270 3.92 -26.35 -16.23
N ILE A 271 3.50 -27.56 -16.58
CA ILE A 271 2.92 -28.54 -15.64
C ILE A 271 3.96 -28.91 -14.58
N GLY A 272 3.69 -28.55 -13.32
CA GLY A 272 4.50 -28.94 -12.15
C GLY A 272 5.27 -27.79 -11.49
N THR A 273 5.47 -26.65 -12.17
CA THR A 273 6.06 -25.44 -11.57
C THR A 273 5.02 -24.35 -11.31
N GLN A 274 3.93 -24.33 -12.09
CA GLN A 274 2.81 -23.39 -11.95
C GLN A 274 1.57 -24.05 -11.32
N PRO A 275 0.97 -23.46 -10.26
CA PRO A 275 -0.18 -24.06 -9.59
C PRO A 275 -1.46 -24.08 -10.45
N CYS A 276 -1.54 -23.26 -11.50
CA CYS A 276 -2.72 -23.23 -12.38
C CYS A 276 -2.82 -24.43 -13.36
N GLY A 277 -1.76 -25.22 -13.54
CA GLY A 277 -1.70 -26.33 -14.51
C GLY A 277 -2.13 -25.90 -15.93
N ASN A 278 -2.61 -26.84 -16.77
CA ASN A 278 -3.02 -26.61 -18.18
C ASN A 278 -4.21 -25.66 -18.40
N VAL A 279 -4.66 -24.94 -17.39
CA VAL A 279 -5.84 -24.09 -17.46
C VAL A 279 -5.52 -22.69 -17.97
N GLY A 280 -4.40 -22.13 -17.52
CA GLY A 280 -4.03 -20.74 -17.77
C GLY A 280 -4.95 -19.73 -17.06
N GLY A 281 -4.40 -18.60 -16.63
CA GLY A 281 -5.14 -17.55 -15.95
C GLY A 281 -4.21 -16.52 -15.32
N GLY A 282 -4.61 -15.99 -14.16
CA GLY A 282 -3.82 -15.04 -13.41
C GLY A 282 -4.12 -15.11 -11.92
N TYR A 283 -3.10 -14.81 -11.13
CA TYR A 283 -3.20 -14.82 -9.67
C TYR A 283 -3.21 -13.39 -9.13
N VAL A 284 -3.96 -13.18 -8.05
CA VAL A 284 -3.70 -12.12 -7.08
C VAL A 284 -2.99 -12.76 -5.91
N TRP A 285 -1.80 -12.26 -5.56
CA TRP A 285 -1.00 -12.75 -4.44
C TRP A 285 -1.00 -11.71 -3.32
N ALA A 286 -1.15 -12.15 -2.08
CA ALA A 286 -0.98 -11.35 -0.88
C ALA A 286 0.12 -11.94 0.01
N PHE A 287 0.98 -11.07 0.54
CA PHE A 287 2.07 -11.41 1.44
C PHE A 287 2.09 -10.48 2.64
N ASN A 288 2.43 -11.02 3.81
CA ASN A 288 2.76 -10.20 4.98
C ASN A 288 4.02 -9.36 4.70
N ARG A 289 4.30 -8.35 5.53
CA ARG A 289 5.49 -7.48 5.37
C ARG A 289 6.83 -8.21 5.25
N ASP A 290 6.97 -9.36 5.91
CA ASP A 290 8.18 -10.21 5.90
C ASP A 290 8.25 -11.15 4.66
N GLY A 291 7.22 -11.06 3.80
CA GLY A 291 7.07 -11.86 2.61
C GLY A 291 6.50 -13.26 2.85
N THR A 292 6.06 -13.60 4.07
CA THR A 292 5.33 -14.86 4.27
C THR A 292 3.99 -14.83 3.49
N PRO A 293 3.62 -15.90 2.77
CA PRO A 293 2.38 -15.91 1.99
C PRO A 293 1.16 -15.80 2.89
N LYS A 294 0.20 -14.97 2.49
CA LYS A 294 -1.03 -14.70 3.24
C LYS A 294 -2.21 -15.43 2.63
N TRP A 295 -2.51 -15.12 1.37
CA TRP A 295 -3.47 -15.83 0.54
C TRP A 295 -3.15 -15.57 -0.94
N ASN A 296 -3.78 -16.35 -1.81
CA ASN A 296 -3.82 -16.05 -3.24
C ASN A 296 -5.20 -16.39 -3.80
N TRP A 297 -5.59 -15.71 -4.87
CA TRP A 297 -6.83 -15.94 -5.59
C TRP A 297 -6.54 -16.08 -7.08
N PHE A 298 -7.26 -16.97 -7.78
CA PHE A 298 -7.01 -17.31 -9.18
C PHE A 298 -8.19 -16.93 -10.08
N LEU A 299 -7.92 -16.11 -11.09
CA LEU A 299 -8.83 -15.88 -12.22
C LEU A 299 -8.51 -16.85 -13.35
N ARG A 300 -9.49 -17.68 -13.73
CA ARG A 300 -9.36 -18.60 -14.85
C ARG A 300 -9.49 -17.88 -16.19
N GLY A 301 -8.62 -18.22 -17.14
CA GLY A 301 -8.76 -17.82 -18.55
C GLY A 301 -8.44 -16.36 -18.86
N GLN A 302 -7.99 -15.58 -17.87
CA GLN A 302 -7.34 -14.29 -18.11
C GLN A 302 -6.25 -14.02 -17.06
N VAL A 303 -5.18 -13.33 -17.47
CA VAL A 303 -4.11 -12.83 -16.59
C VAL A 303 -4.56 -11.61 -15.78
N ILE A 304 -3.79 -11.22 -14.75
CA ILE A 304 -4.03 -10.00 -13.94
C ILE A 304 -2.89 -9.00 -14.20
N TRP A 305 -3.08 -8.13 -15.20
CA TRP A 305 -2.14 -7.03 -15.51
C TRP A 305 -2.51 -5.73 -14.81
N SER A 306 -3.81 -5.50 -14.57
CA SER A 306 -4.27 -4.36 -13.78
C SER A 306 -3.62 -4.38 -12.40
N SER A 307 -3.12 -3.23 -11.96
CA SER A 307 -2.50 -3.14 -10.64
C SER A 307 -3.60 -3.09 -9.57
N PRO A 308 -3.47 -3.79 -8.43
CA PRO A 308 -4.46 -3.76 -7.36
C PRO A 308 -4.69 -2.35 -6.81
N ALA A 309 -5.94 -2.09 -6.45
CA ALA A 309 -6.38 -0.97 -5.62
C ALA A 309 -6.84 -1.49 -4.26
N LEU A 310 -6.59 -0.75 -3.19
CA LEU A 310 -6.91 -1.18 -1.82
C LEU A 310 -7.99 -0.26 -1.24
N GLY A 311 -9.00 -0.77 -0.56
CA GLY A 311 -10.04 0.08 0.04
C GLY A 311 -10.99 -0.73 0.90
N ASP A 312 -11.49 -0.17 1.99
CA ASP A 312 -12.45 -0.87 2.87
C ASP A 312 -13.85 -0.84 2.24
N LEU A 313 -14.19 -1.90 1.51
CA LEU A 313 -15.42 -1.99 0.71
C LEU A 313 -16.57 -2.59 1.52
N ASN A 314 -16.24 -3.44 2.48
CA ASN A 314 -17.23 -4.12 3.32
C ASN A 314 -17.50 -3.41 4.66
N GLY A 315 -16.72 -2.40 5.03
CA GLY A 315 -16.84 -1.61 6.25
C GLY A 315 -16.29 -2.31 7.50
N ASP A 316 -15.38 -3.27 7.33
CA ASP A 316 -14.81 -4.06 8.43
C ASP A 316 -13.53 -3.46 9.04
N GLY A 317 -13.07 -2.34 8.49
CA GLY A 317 -11.88 -1.60 8.93
C GLY A 317 -10.56 -2.07 8.31
N ALA A 318 -10.52 -3.25 7.68
CA ALA A 318 -9.39 -3.68 6.86
C ALA A 318 -9.59 -3.27 5.39
N LEU A 319 -8.49 -3.12 4.66
CA LEU A 319 -8.55 -2.80 3.24
C LEU A 319 -8.84 -4.05 2.41
N ASP A 320 -9.85 -4.01 1.56
CA ASP A 320 -10.14 -5.00 0.53
C ASP A 320 -9.37 -4.70 -0.77
N VAL A 321 -9.36 -5.65 -1.71
CA VAL A 321 -8.56 -5.60 -2.93
C VAL A 321 -9.46 -5.56 -4.16
N VAL A 322 -9.28 -4.57 -5.04
CA VAL A 322 -9.95 -4.52 -6.34
C VAL A 322 -8.95 -4.71 -7.47
N VAL A 323 -9.28 -5.60 -8.41
CA VAL A 323 -8.51 -5.85 -9.62
C VAL A 323 -9.41 -5.91 -10.85
N GLY A 324 -8.89 -5.40 -11.96
CA GLY A 324 -9.37 -5.73 -13.29
C GLY A 324 -8.73 -7.03 -13.79
N THR A 325 -8.37 -7.07 -15.07
CA THR A 325 -7.79 -8.21 -15.76
C THR A 325 -6.54 -7.80 -16.55
N GLY A 326 -6.12 -8.63 -17.49
CA GLY A 326 -5.17 -8.27 -18.54
C GLY A 326 -5.71 -8.56 -19.93
N GLY A 327 -4.79 -8.74 -20.88
CA GLY A 327 -5.10 -8.82 -22.30
C GLY A 327 -4.48 -10.01 -23.03
N TYR A 328 -3.97 -11.02 -22.32
CA TYR A 328 -3.27 -12.16 -22.92
C TYR A 328 -4.21 -13.00 -23.79
N TRP A 329 -5.36 -13.41 -23.25
CA TRP A 329 -6.40 -14.05 -24.04
C TRP A 329 -7.31 -13.00 -24.69
N GLY A 330 -7.66 -13.25 -25.95
CA GLY A 330 -8.57 -12.39 -26.72
C GLY A 330 -10.02 -12.45 -26.23
N GLU A 331 -10.85 -11.60 -26.81
CA GLU A 331 -12.28 -11.54 -26.48
C GLU A 331 -12.99 -12.90 -26.66
N PRO A 332 -13.95 -13.26 -25.80
CA PRO A 332 -14.54 -12.47 -24.70
C PRO A 332 -13.86 -12.69 -23.33
N ALA A 333 -12.62 -13.19 -23.28
CA ALA A 333 -11.96 -13.48 -22.01
C ALA A 333 -11.65 -12.20 -21.21
N GLY A 334 -11.79 -12.25 -19.88
CA GLY A 334 -11.38 -11.15 -19.00
C GLY A 334 -12.36 -9.97 -18.89
N ARG A 335 -13.63 -10.16 -19.25
CA ARG A 335 -14.68 -9.14 -19.11
C ARG A 335 -15.24 -9.05 -17.70
N VAL A 336 -14.36 -8.87 -16.71
CA VAL A 336 -14.75 -8.82 -15.30
C VAL A 336 -13.92 -7.80 -14.52
N ILE A 337 -14.51 -7.27 -13.46
CA ILE A 337 -13.82 -6.61 -12.36
C ILE A 337 -14.14 -7.39 -11.08
N THR A 338 -13.16 -7.55 -10.19
CA THR A 338 -13.29 -8.38 -9.00
C THR A 338 -12.86 -7.61 -7.75
N ALA A 339 -13.68 -7.65 -6.71
CA ALA A 339 -13.31 -7.27 -5.36
C ALA A 339 -13.11 -8.50 -4.49
N LEU A 340 -12.02 -8.52 -3.73
CA LEU A 340 -11.59 -9.60 -2.86
C LEU A 340 -11.44 -9.06 -1.43
N ASN A 341 -11.86 -9.82 -0.44
CA ASN A 341 -11.68 -9.46 0.95
C ASN A 341 -10.20 -9.50 1.33
N GLY A 342 -9.69 -8.42 1.93
CA GLY A 342 -8.27 -8.30 2.24
C GLY A 342 -7.74 -9.32 3.24
N ARG A 343 -8.58 -9.79 4.16
CA ARG A 343 -8.16 -10.72 5.22
C ARG A 343 -7.91 -12.12 4.70
N ASN A 344 -8.69 -12.57 3.72
CA ASN A 344 -8.73 -13.99 3.33
C ASN A 344 -8.77 -14.26 1.81
N GLY A 345 -8.87 -13.23 0.96
CA GLY A 345 -8.90 -13.38 -0.50
C GLY A 345 -10.23 -13.90 -1.06
N ASN A 346 -11.28 -14.02 -0.25
CA ASN A 346 -12.61 -14.42 -0.72
C ASN A 346 -13.21 -13.33 -1.61
N VAL A 347 -13.92 -13.72 -2.66
CA VAL A 347 -14.62 -12.76 -3.53
C VAL A 347 -15.75 -12.08 -2.74
N LEU A 348 -15.69 -10.75 -2.65
CA LEU A 348 -16.79 -9.93 -2.14
C LEU A 348 -17.88 -9.80 -3.22
N TRP A 349 -17.45 -9.39 -4.42
CA TRP A 349 -18.27 -9.35 -5.63
C TRP A 349 -17.40 -9.47 -6.87
N GLN A 350 -18.01 -9.89 -7.97
CA GLN A 350 -17.40 -9.91 -9.30
C GLN A 350 -18.45 -9.50 -10.32
N THR A 351 -18.15 -8.46 -11.09
CA THR A 351 -19.09 -7.84 -12.01
C THR A 351 -18.58 -7.93 -13.44
N ALA A 352 -19.49 -8.24 -14.37
CA ALA A 352 -19.17 -8.31 -15.79
C ALA A 352 -18.95 -6.89 -16.36
N THR A 353 -17.98 -6.76 -17.25
CA THR A 353 -17.64 -5.49 -17.92
C THR A 353 -17.86 -5.59 -19.43
N PRO A 354 -17.98 -4.46 -20.15
CA PRO A 354 -18.18 -4.48 -21.61
C PRO A 354 -17.00 -5.12 -22.38
N ALA A 355 -15.80 -4.94 -21.85
CA ALA A 355 -14.55 -5.48 -22.38
C ALA A 355 -13.51 -5.64 -21.25
N ARG A 356 -12.32 -6.15 -21.60
CA ARG A 356 -11.19 -6.33 -20.68
C ARG A 356 -10.81 -5.04 -19.95
N VAL A 357 -10.49 -5.15 -18.67
CA VAL A 357 -10.08 -4.02 -17.83
C VAL A 357 -8.58 -4.14 -17.54
N VAL A 358 -7.74 -3.61 -18.42
CA VAL A 358 -6.28 -3.65 -18.25
C VAL A 358 -5.78 -2.48 -17.39
N GLY A 359 -6.49 -1.35 -17.44
CA GLY A 359 -6.22 -0.19 -16.59
C GLY A 359 -6.35 -0.56 -15.11
N SER A 360 -5.57 0.11 -14.26
CA SER A 360 -5.63 -0.13 -12.82
C SER A 360 -6.89 0.54 -12.24
N PRO A 361 -7.68 -0.13 -11.39
CA PRO A 361 -8.81 0.49 -10.72
C PRO A 361 -8.39 1.65 -9.83
N SER A 362 -9.30 2.59 -9.67
CA SER A 362 -9.19 3.73 -8.76
C SER A 362 -10.37 3.78 -7.82
N LEU A 363 -10.15 4.24 -6.60
CA LEU A 363 -11.13 4.20 -5.52
C LEU A 363 -11.37 5.59 -4.93
N ALA A 364 -12.61 5.94 -4.66
CA ALA A 364 -12.98 7.17 -3.94
C ALA A 364 -14.42 7.06 -3.41
N ASP A 365 -14.68 7.51 -2.18
CA ASP A 365 -16.06 7.66 -1.70
C ASP A 365 -16.66 8.93 -2.33
N VAL A 366 -17.44 8.75 -3.40
CA VAL A 366 -18.11 9.85 -4.10
C VAL A 366 -19.59 9.95 -3.76
N THR A 367 -20.11 9.04 -2.92
CA THR A 367 -21.50 9.09 -2.43
C THR A 367 -21.61 9.67 -1.02
N GLY A 368 -20.53 9.67 -0.25
CA GLY A 368 -20.52 10.00 1.17
C GLY A 368 -21.08 8.89 2.05
N ASP A 369 -21.12 7.64 1.58
CA ASP A 369 -21.62 6.48 2.35
C ASP A 369 -20.56 5.83 3.24
N GLY A 370 -19.31 6.32 3.18
CA GLY A 370 -18.18 5.82 3.94
C GLY A 370 -17.47 4.63 3.31
N ARG A 371 -17.87 4.20 2.10
CA ARG A 371 -17.23 3.11 1.35
C ARG A 371 -16.77 3.65 0.00
N PRO A 372 -15.53 3.38 -0.42
CA PRO A 372 -15.05 3.93 -1.67
C PRO A 372 -15.68 3.21 -2.87
N ASP A 373 -16.18 3.99 -3.83
CA ASP A 373 -16.62 3.53 -5.14
C ASP A 373 -15.44 3.18 -6.05
N VAL A 374 -15.71 2.37 -7.07
CA VAL A 374 -14.69 1.81 -7.96
C VAL A 374 -14.77 2.40 -9.35
N PHE A 375 -13.66 2.94 -9.86
CA PHE A 375 -13.54 3.51 -11.19
C PHE A 375 -12.54 2.72 -12.03
N VAL A 376 -12.93 2.38 -13.26
CA VAL A 376 -12.05 1.67 -14.20
C VAL A 376 -12.26 2.18 -15.62
N VAL A 377 -11.24 1.97 -16.46
CA VAL A 377 -11.38 2.06 -17.92
C VAL A 377 -11.23 0.67 -18.52
N SER A 378 -12.21 0.26 -19.31
CA SER A 378 -12.14 -0.96 -20.09
C SER A 378 -11.62 -0.67 -21.50
N TYR A 379 -11.17 -1.71 -22.19
CA TYR A 379 -11.06 -1.70 -23.64
C TYR A 379 -12.41 -1.31 -24.26
N GLY A 380 -12.40 -0.86 -25.51
CA GLY A 380 -13.60 -0.31 -26.14
C GLY A 380 -13.97 1.08 -25.66
N GLY A 381 -13.09 1.77 -24.93
CA GLY A 381 -13.23 3.20 -24.63
C GLY A 381 -14.25 3.55 -23.55
N TRP A 382 -14.63 2.61 -22.69
CA TRP A 382 -15.57 2.88 -21.60
C TRP A 382 -14.83 3.21 -20.31
N MET A 383 -15.17 4.34 -19.71
CA MET A 383 -14.95 4.62 -18.30
C MET A 383 -16.19 4.18 -17.52
N LEU A 384 -16.00 3.47 -16.40
CA LEU A 384 -17.10 2.92 -15.60
C LEU A 384 -16.90 3.23 -14.12
N SER A 385 -18.01 3.44 -13.41
CA SER A 385 -18.08 3.53 -11.96
C SER A 385 -18.96 2.40 -11.40
N TYR A 386 -18.53 1.79 -10.30
CA TYR A 386 -19.26 0.76 -9.57
C TYR A 386 -19.34 1.10 -8.09
N ASP A 387 -20.47 0.76 -7.49
CA ASP A 387 -20.66 0.80 -6.03
C ASP A 387 -19.67 -0.14 -5.35
N GLY A 388 -18.91 0.40 -4.39
CA GLY A 388 -17.83 -0.34 -3.73
C GLY A 388 -18.31 -1.54 -2.92
N ALA A 389 -19.48 -1.46 -2.31
CA ALA A 389 -20.01 -2.50 -1.44
C ALA A 389 -20.60 -3.70 -2.22
N THR A 390 -21.25 -3.41 -3.35
CA THR A 390 -22.08 -4.37 -4.08
C THR A 390 -21.53 -4.75 -5.45
N GLY A 391 -20.63 -3.94 -6.02
CA GLY A 391 -20.15 -4.08 -7.39
C GLY A 391 -21.20 -3.72 -8.44
N ALA A 392 -22.31 -3.08 -8.05
CA ALA A 392 -23.33 -2.61 -8.99
C ALA A 392 -22.80 -1.47 -9.84
N GLU A 393 -22.97 -1.54 -11.17
CA GLU A 393 -22.59 -0.43 -12.05
C GLU A 393 -23.46 0.79 -11.75
N ARG A 394 -22.82 1.93 -11.50
CA ARG A 394 -23.48 3.22 -11.24
C ARG A 394 -23.70 3.99 -12.53
N TRP A 395 -22.64 4.13 -13.30
CA TRP A 395 -22.65 4.78 -14.61
C TRP A 395 -21.48 4.30 -15.45
N ARG A 396 -21.58 4.51 -16.76
CA ARG A 396 -20.45 4.39 -17.69
C ARG A 396 -20.48 5.52 -18.71
N ARG A 397 -19.31 5.94 -19.17
CA ARG A 397 -19.13 7.00 -20.17
C ARG A 397 -18.18 6.59 -21.28
N CYS A 398 -18.51 6.95 -22.50
CA CYS A 398 -17.61 6.83 -23.65
C CYS A 398 -16.56 7.93 -23.60
N ILE A 399 -15.28 7.56 -23.62
CA ILE A 399 -14.15 8.50 -23.51
C ILE A 399 -13.31 8.60 -24.79
N THR A 400 -13.65 7.89 -25.86
CA THR A 400 -12.90 8.00 -27.13
C THR A 400 -13.08 9.39 -27.75
N ASP A 401 -12.06 9.85 -28.49
CA ASP A 401 -12.05 11.21 -29.02
C ASP A 401 -13.18 11.42 -30.03
N GLY A 402 -13.54 10.38 -30.78
CA GLY A 402 -14.65 10.37 -31.75
C GLY A 402 -15.99 9.83 -31.22
N GLY A 403 -16.14 9.59 -29.92
CA GLY A 403 -17.40 9.13 -29.31
C GLY A 403 -17.84 7.70 -29.68
N ASN A 404 -16.97 6.93 -30.34
CA ASN A 404 -17.24 5.55 -30.74
C ASN A 404 -16.69 4.59 -29.68
N CYS A 405 -17.56 4.00 -28.88
CA CYS A 405 -17.20 3.02 -27.85
C CYS A 405 -17.88 1.66 -28.07
N GLY A 406 -17.41 0.65 -27.34
CA GLY A 406 -17.95 -0.71 -27.40
C GLY A 406 -17.27 -1.65 -28.39
N ASN A 407 -16.32 -1.18 -29.20
CA ASN A 407 -15.44 -2.04 -29.99
C ASN A 407 -14.22 -2.47 -29.15
N PRO A 408 -14.10 -3.73 -28.71
CA PRO A 408 -12.99 -4.16 -27.86
C PRO A 408 -11.61 -4.14 -28.53
N ALA A 409 -11.55 -3.86 -29.84
CA ALA A 409 -10.29 -3.61 -30.55
C ALA A 409 -9.69 -2.24 -30.20
N ILE A 410 -10.48 -1.31 -29.67
CA ILE A 410 -9.98 -0.04 -29.15
C ILE A 410 -9.29 -0.35 -27.81
N GLY A 411 -7.96 -0.37 -27.83
CA GLY A 411 -7.13 -0.81 -26.70
C GLY A 411 -6.90 0.27 -25.64
N THR A 412 -7.94 0.90 -25.12
CA THR A 412 -7.86 1.88 -24.02
C THR A 412 -7.37 1.21 -22.72
N LYS A 413 -6.22 1.65 -22.21
CA LYS A 413 -5.49 1.03 -21.07
C LYS A 413 -5.27 1.96 -19.88
N THR A 414 -5.76 3.19 -19.98
CA THR A 414 -5.53 4.25 -18.99
C THR A 414 -6.07 3.92 -17.60
N GLY A 415 -5.55 4.62 -16.59
CA GLY A 415 -6.16 4.66 -15.26
C GLY A 415 -7.05 5.89 -15.09
N VAL A 416 -7.65 6.02 -13.92
CA VAL A 416 -8.45 7.19 -13.55
C VAL A 416 -7.78 7.91 -12.38
N ALA A 417 -7.53 9.21 -12.49
CA ALA A 417 -7.17 10.04 -11.34
C ALA A 417 -8.44 10.64 -10.74
N LEU A 418 -8.61 10.56 -9.42
CA LEU A 418 -9.81 11.04 -8.71
C LEU A 418 -9.41 12.15 -7.74
N ALA A 419 -9.90 13.36 -7.99
CA ALA A 419 -9.76 14.48 -7.06
C ALA A 419 -10.77 15.59 -7.39
N ASP A 420 -11.11 16.39 -6.39
CA ASP A 420 -11.77 17.68 -6.50
C ASP A 420 -10.78 18.71 -7.08
N ILE A 421 -10.78 18.85 -8.41
CA ILE A 421 -9.77 19.64 -9.13
C ILE A 421 -10.15 21.11 -9.29
N ASP A 422 -11.42 21.46 -9.10
CA ASP A 422 -11.93 22.82 -9.18
C ASP A 422 -12.41 23.40 -7.82
N ASN A 423 -12.30 22.60 -6.76
CA ASN A 423 -12.62 22.94 -5.37
C ASN A 423 -14.08 23.35 -5.19
N ASP A 424 -14.99 22.62 -5.82
CA ASP A 424 -16.44 22.76 -5.65
C ASP A 424 -17.01 21.80 -4.57
N GLY A 425 -16.17 20.91 -4.04
CA GLY A 425 -16.53 19.91 -3.03
C GLY A 425 -17.01 18.58 -3.60
N ARG A 426 -17.01 18.41 -4.93
CA ARG A 426 -17.21 17.14 -5.62
C ARG A 426 -15.87 16.62 -6.13
N ILE A 427 -15.83 15.33 -6.42
CA ILE A 427 -14.63 14.68 -6.92
C ILE A 427 -14.80 14.51 -8.41
N GLU A 428 -13.79 14.90 -9.18
CA GLU A 428 -13.73 14.66 -10.60
C GLU A 428 -12.89 13.43 -10.89
N ALA A 429 -13.31 12.70 -11.90
CA ALA A 429 -12.53 11.65 -12.50
C ALA A 429 -11.86 12.15 -13.79
N VAL A 430 -10.54 12.15 -13.75
CA VAL A 430 -9.66 12.63 -14.82
C VAL A 430 -8.98 11.44 -15.48
N THR A 431 -9.17 11.30 -16.78
CA THR A 431 -8.58 10.23 -17.58
C THR A 431 -8.30 10.71 -19.00
N HIS A 432 -7.86 9.81 -19.88
CA HIS A 432 -7.77 10.06 -21.32
C HIS A 432 -8.30 8.85 -22.08
N GLY A 433 -9.02 9.08 -23.18
CA GLY A 433 -9.44 7.98 -24.04
C GLY A 433 -8.33 7.60 -25.00
N GLU A 434 -8.03 8.51 -25.92
CA GLU A 434 -6.95 8.38 -26.89
C GLU A 434 -5.95 9.52 -26.70
N GLN A 435 -6.17 10.67 -27.34
CA GLN A 435 -5.25 11.81 -27.26
C GLN A 435 -5.76 12.93 -26.35
N GLN A 436 -7.05 12.91 -26.01
CA GLN A 436 -7.67 13.96 -25.22
C GLN A 436 -7.80 13.60 -23.74
N LEU A 437 -7.46 14.56 -22.89
CA LEU A 437 -7.84 14.56 -21.48
C LEU A 437 -9.36 14.68 -21.39
N THR A 438 -9.97 13.87 -20.53
CA THR A 438 -11.40 13.87 -20.22
C THR A 438 -11.58 14.01 -18.72
N VAL A 439 -12.43 14.95 -18.31
CA VAL A 439 -12.81 15.24 -16.93
C VAL A 439 -14.31 15.05 -16.80
N VAL A 440 -14.71 14.22 -15.84
CA VAL A 440 -16.12 14.00 -15.51
C VAL A 440 -16.35 14.15 -14.01
N ASP A 441 -17.52 14.62 -13.60
CA ASP A 441 -17.97 14.53 -12.22
C ASP A 441 -18.06 13.04 -11.85
N ALA A 442 -17.34 12.61 -10.81
CA ALA A 442 -17.18 11.19 -10.51
C ALA A 442 -18.48 10.56 -9.93
N ALA A 443 -19.36 11.35 -9.34
CA ALA A 443 -20.60 10.85 -8.75
C ALA A 443 -21.68 10.56 -9.81
N SER A 444 -21.79 11.43 -10.81
CA SER A 444 -22.81 11.40 -11.87
C SER A 444 -22.31 10.83 -13.19
N GLY A 445 -21.01 10.91 -13.46
CA GLY A 445 -20.41 10.60 -14.75
C GLY A 445 -20.58 11.70 -15.79
N ASP A 446 -21.07 12.90 -15.41
CA ASP A 446 -21.29 14.03 -16.33
C ASP A 446 -19.96 14.67 -16.79
N LEU A 447 -19.88 15.07 -18.06
CA LEU A 447 -18.66 15.63 -18.64
C LEU A 447 -18.57 17.10 -18.28
N GLU A 448 -17.41 17.46 -17.74
CA GLU A 448 -17.10 18.84 -17.36
C GLU A 448 -16.07 19.47 -18.30
N ALA A 449 -15.08 18.70 -18.74
CA ALA A 449 -14.07 19.17 -19.67
C ALA A 449 -13.50 18.06 -20.55
N LYS A 450 -13.18 18.42 -21.79
CA LYS A 450 -12.39 17.61 -22.73
C LYS A 450 -11.35 18.50 -23.38
N ARG A 451 -10.07 18.09 -23.41
CA ARG A 451 -8.97 18.90 -23.95
C ARG A 451 -7.98 18.03 -24.71
N GLY A 452 -7.67 18.42 -25.94
CA GLY A 452 -6.59 17.81 -26.72
C GLY A 452 -5.25 18.48 -26.45
N SER A 453 -4.19 17.79 -26.86
CA SER A 453 -2.84 18.34 -26.91
C SER A 453 -2.77 19.53 -27.87
N SER A 454 -2.09 20.61 -27.46
CA SER A 454 -1.77 21.75 -28.33
C SER A 454 -0.49 21.52 -29.14
N TRP A 455 0.20 20.40 -28.89
CA TRP A 455 1.52 20.15 -29.42
C TRP A 455 1.50 20.08 -30.94
N GLY A 456 2.34 20.89 -31.59
CA GLY A 456 2.38 21.02 -33.06
C GLY A 456 3.02 19.83 -33.80
N GLY A 457 2.87 18.61 -33.31
CA GLY A 457 3.27 17.35 -33.95
C GLY A 457 2.22 16.27 -33.74
N THR A 458 2.49 15.02 -34.13
CA THR A 458 1.55 13.91 -33.94
C THR A 458 1.73 13.30 -32.56
N VAL A 459 0.69 13.35 -31.70
CA VAL A 459 0.67 12.61 -30.43
C VAL A 459 -0.02 11.25 -30.60
N TYR A 460 0.37 10.27 -29.80
CA TYR A 460 -0.21 8.94 -29.76
C TYR A 460 -0.85 8.67 -28.39
N ALA A 461 -1.87 7.82 -28.37
CA ALA A 461 -2.57 7.45 -27.14
C ALA A 461 -1.59 6.84 -26.12
N PRO A 462 -1.51 7.36 -24.89
CA PRO A 462 -0.66 6.77 -23.87
C PRO A 462 -1.40 5.63 -23.14
N ALA A 463 -0.67 4.87 -22.33
CA ALA A 463 -1.21 3.81 -21.47
C ALA A 463 -1.04 4.14 -19.97
N ASN A 464 -0.79 5.42 -19.68
CA ASN A 464 -0.51 5.94 -18.35
C ASN A 464 -1.77 6.52 -17.69
N THR A 465 -1.63 7.09 -16.50
CA THR A 465 -2.70 7.81 -15.79
C THR A 465 -2.30 9.29 -15.69
N PRO A 466 -3.20 10.25 -15.95
CA PRO A 466 -2.93 11.66 -15.69
C PRO A 466 -2.53 11.88 -14.22
N THR A 467 -1.61 12.81 -13.99
CA THR A 467 -1.12 13.16 -12.65
C THR A 467 -1.71 14.49 -12.24
N ILE A 468 -2.35 14.56 -11.09
CA ILE A 468 -2.92 15.79 -10.53
C ILE A 468 -1.95 16.30 -9.46
N ALA A 469 -1.74 17.61 -9.31
CA ALA A 469 -0.89 18.11 -8.23
C ALA A 469 -1.33 19.50 -7.80
N GLN A 470 -1.26 19.78 -6.49
CA GLN A 470 -1.34 21.15 -6.02
C GLN A 470 0.04 21.79 -6.10
N VAL A 471 0.14 22.92 -6.78
CA VAL A 471 1.35 23.71 -6.91
C VAL A 471 1.01 25.17 -6.66
N ASN A 472 1.65 25.78 -5.66
CA ASN A 472 1.43 27.17 -5.26
C ASN A 472 -0.06 27.53 -5.05
N GLY A 473 -0.82 26.60 -4.46
CA GLY A 473 -2.25 26.77 -4.20
C GLY A 473 -3.16 26.64 -5.43
N GLN A 474 -2.66 26.09 -6.54
CA GLN A 474 -3.43 25.80 -7.73
C GLN A 474 -3.32 24.32 -8.12
N THR A 475 -4.39 23.77 -8.67
CA THR A 475 -4.43 22.40 -9.21
C THR A 475 -3.87 22.39 -10.62
N TYR A 476 -2.91 21.49 -10.83
CA TYR A 476 -2.29 21.16 -12.10
C TYR A 476 -2.63 19.73 -12.49
N ILE A 477 -2.72 19.50 -13.79
CA ILE A 477 -2.90 18.17 -14.40
C ILE A 477 -1.79 17.98 -15.43
N PHE A 478 -1.02 16.91 -15.30
CA PHE A 478 0.07 16.54 -16.19
C PHE A 478 -0.25 15.24 -16.92
N GLN A 479 -0.09 15.23 -18.23
CA GLN A 479 -0.31 14.04 -19.06
C GLN A 479 0.91 13.78 -19.95
N PRO A 480 1.73 12.76 -19.62
CA PRO A 480 2.77 12.30 -20.53
C PRO A 480 2.16 11.65 -21.77
N LEU A 481 2.73 11.96 -22.92
CA LEU A 481 2.34 11.51 -24.25
C LEU A 481 3.57 11.04 -25.02
N PHE A 482 3.33 10.19 -26.00
CA PHE A 482 4.32 9.88 -27.02
C PHE A 482 4.08 10.78 -28.24
N GLY A 483 5.06 11.58 -28.62
CA GLY A 483 4.96 12.53 -29.72
C GLY A 483 5.92 12.20 -30.88
N ARG A 484 5.54 12.55 -32.11
CA ARG A 484 6.41 12.52 -33.28
C ARG A 484 6.36 13.83 -34.06
N LYS A 485 7.52 14.44 -34.29
CA LYS A 485 7.66 15.68 -35.08
C LYS A 485 8.95 15.65 -35.88
N ASN A 486 8.89 16.04 -37.16
CA ASN A 486 10.05 16.08 -38.06
C ASN A 486 10.86 14.77 -38.09
N GLY A 487 10.19 13.62 -38.03
CA GLY A 487 10.82 12.29 -38.01
C GLY A 487 11.46 11.89 -36.68
N GLN A 488 11.35 12.71 -35.63
CA GLN A 488 11.87 12.43 -34.29
C GLN A 488 10.73 11.99 -33.35
N ASP A 489 10.99 10.93 -32.58
CA ASP A 489 10.13 10.48 -31.48
C ASP A 489 10.52 11.25 -30.20
N LEU A 490 9.53 11.77 -29.48
CA LEU A 490 9.69 12.71 -28.38
C LEU A 490 8.80 12.29 -27.20
N LEU A 491 9.31 12.48 -25.99
CA LEU A 491 8.46 12.55 -24.81
C LEU A 491 7.79 13.92 -24.83
N VAL A 492 6.46 13.94 -24.77
CA VAL A 492 5.67 15.15 -24.63
C VAL A 492 4.96 15.09 -23.28
N VAL A 493 4.94 16.19 -22.53
CA VAL A 493 4.14 16.30 -21.30
C VAL A 493 3.24 17.50 -21.44
N GLU A 494 1.95 17.24 -21.51
CA GLU A 494 0.93 18.29 -21.45
C GLU A 494 0.72 18.71 -20.00
N ALA A 495 0.48 20.00 -19.80
CA ALA A 495 0.25 20.58 -18.49
C ALA A 495 -0.93 21.55 -18.55
N TRP A 496 -1.95 21.31 -17.73
CA TRP A 496 -3.09 22.22 -17.56
C TRP A 496 -3.19 22.64 -16.10
N ARG A 497 -3.75 23.83 -15.87
CA ARG A 497 -4.14 24.33 -14.56
C ARG A 497 -5.63 24.64 -14.51
N THR A 498 -6.25 24.45 -13.35
CA THR A 498 -7.67 24.79 -13.14
C THR A 498 -7.87 26.22 -12.65
N GLY A 499 -6.80 26.84 -12.12
CA GLY A 499 -6.88 28.16 -11.46
C GLY A 499 -7.57 28.12 -10.09
N LYS A 500 -7.82 26.92 -9.56
CA LYS A 500 -8.43 26.65 -8.26
C LYS A 500 -7.49 25.84 -7.39
N PRO A 501 -7.55 25.93 -6.05
CA PRO A 501 -6.84 25.00 -5.18
C PRO A 501 -7.33 23.57 -5.37
N LEU A 502 -6.57 22.59 -4.89
CA LEU A 502 -6.98 21.19 -4.91
C LEU A 502 -7.86 20.92 -3.69
N GLY A 503 -9.05 20.37 -3.91
CA GLY A 503 -9.94 19.94 -2.84
C GLY A 503 -9.62 18.51 -2.37
N ALA A 504 -10.65 17.71 -2.13
CA ALA A 504 -10.50 16.30 -1.74
C ALA A 504 -9.77 15.48 -2.80
N ALA A 505 -8.70 14.78 -2.40
CA ALA A 505 -7.89 13.94 -3.29
C ALA A 505 -7.76 12.51 -2.71
N PRO A 506 -8.83 11.69 -2.76
CA PRO A 506 -8.83 10.34 -2.18
C PRO A 506 -8.04 9.32 -2.98
N TRP A 507 -7.76 9.61 -4.26
CA TRP A 507 -6.88 8.81 -5.08
C TRP A 507 -5.58 9.57 -5.35
N PRO A 508 -4.43 8.90 -5.45
CA PRO A 508 -3.14 9.59 -5.50
C PRO A 508 -3.09 10.53 -6.69
N THR A 509 -2.90 11.82 -6.39
CA THR A 509 -2.79 12.88 -7.39
C THR A 509 -1.36 12.91 -7.94
N ALA A 510 -0.35 12.84 -7.07
CA ALA A 510 1.05 12.58 -7.40
C ALA A 510 1.43 11.16 -6.92
N ARG A 511 2.23 10.40 -7.68
CA ARG A 511 2.59 8.98 -7.40
C ARG A 511 3.46 8.73 -6.15
N GLY A 512 3.24 9.48 -5.07
CA GLY A 512 3.81 9.26 -3.74
C GLY A 512 3.01 8.29 -2.86
N ASP A 513 1.70 8.10 -3.10
CA ASP A 513 0.90 7.15 -2.32
C ASP A 513 0.72 5.81 -3.07
N GLN A 514 1.64 4.87 -2.78
CA GLN A 514 1.64 3.52 -3.35
C GLN A 514 0.72 2.55 -2.59
N GLN A 515 0.02 3.03 -1.56
CA GLN A 515 -1.01 2.25 -0.88
C GLN A 515 -2.28 2.15 -1.72
N ARG A 516 -2.56 3.15 -2.59
CA ARG A 516 -3.72 3.17 -3.50
C ARG A 516 -5.04 2.94 -2.76
N THR A 517 -5.21 3.64 -1.63
CA THR A 517 -6.20 3.30 -0.61
C THR A 517 -7.60 3.88 -0.84
N GLY A 518 -7.79 4.71 -1.87
CA GLY A 518 -9.04 5.46 -2.09
C GLY A 518 -9.45 6.36 -0.92
N ARG A 519 -8.53 6.58 0.02
CA ARG A 519 -8.69 7.46 1.18
C ARG A 519 -7.86 8.69 0.92
N ILE A 520 -8.37 9.85 1.31
CA ILE A 520 -7.56 11.07 1.32
C ILE A 520 -6.37 10.77 2.22
N ALA A 521 -5.17 10.78 1.64
CA ALA A 521 -3.96 10.88 2.43
C ALA A 521 -4.13 12.18 3.19
N THR A 522 -4.56 12.11 4.45
CA THR A 522 -4.59 13.28 5.30
C THR A 522 -3.18 13.82 5.24
N ALA A 523 -3.04 15.00 4.63
CA ALA A 523 -1.78 15.73 4.57
C ALA A 523 -1.07 15.61 5.91
N THR A 524 0.26 15.57 5.87
CA THR A 524 1.19 15.65 7.02
C THR A 524 0.45 15.92 8.32
N PRO A 525 0.34 14.93 9.23
CA PRO A 525 -0.70 14.86 10.23
C PRO A 525 -0.99 16.25 10.80
N ASP A 526 -2.23 16.71 10.63
CA ASP A 526 -2.69 18.04 11.03
C ASP A 526 -2.00 18.40 12.35
N ARG A 527 -1.38 19.59 12.40
CA ARG A 527 -0.64 20.04 13.58
C ARG A 527 -1.49 19.90 14.84
N SER A 528 -2.79 20.14 14.72
CA SER A 528 -3.73 19.95 15.82
C SER A 528 -3.82 18.48 16.27
N ALA A 529 -3.88 17.53 15.34
CA ALA A 529 -3.94 16.10 15.60
C ALA A 529 -2.61 15.56 16.15
N THR A 530 -1.47 16.06 15.65
CA THR A 530 -0.14 15.73 16.17
C THR A 530 0.06 16.26 17.59
N GLU A 531 -0.33 17.50 17.86
CA GLU A 531 -0.27 18.10 19.20
C GLU A 531 -1.20 17.38 20.18
N ALA A 532 -2.40 16.97 19.74
CA ALA A 532 -3.31 16.16 20.54
C ALA A 532 -2.72 14.78 20.84
N PHE A 533 -2.06 14.15 19.86
CA PHE A 533 -1.34 12.89 20.05
C PHE A 533 -0.20 13.03 21.06
N VAL A 534 0.70 14.00 20.88
CA VAL A 534 1.82 14.26 21.83
C VAL A 534 1.26 14.49 23.23
N SER A 535 0.23 15.31 23.37
CA SER A 535 -0.42 15.57 24.65
C SER A 535 -1.01 14.30 25.29
N ARG A 536 -1.61 13.41 24.49
CA ARG A 536 -2.09 12.10 24.97
C ARG A 536 -0.95 11.23 25.47
N VAL A 537 0.13 11.07 24.70
CA VAL A 537 1.29 10.26 25.12
C VAL A 537 1.88 10.79 26.43
N TYR A 538 2.01 12.11 26.59
CA TYR A 538 2.47 12.70 27.85
C TYR A 538 1.53 12.43 29.03
N ARG A 539 0.22 12.50 28.82
CA ARG A 539 -0.75 12.20 29.87
C ARG A 539 -0.74 10.72 30.25
N ASP A 540 -0.76 9.83 29.27
CA ASP A 540 -0.93 8.39 29.49
C ASP A 540 0.36 7.73 29.98
N PHE A 541 1.53 8.27 29.60
CA PHE A 541 2.82 7.86 30.13
C PHE A 541 3.19 8.75 31.33
N LEU A 542 3.49 10.03 31.14
CA LEU A 542 4.08 10.83 32.23
C LEU A 542 3.07 11.35 33.28
N SER A 543 1.75 11.09 33.12
CA SER A 543 0.71 11.60 34.02
C SER A 543 0.71 13.13 34.17
N ARG A 544 1.20 13.85 33.15
CA ARG A 544 1.22 15.31 33.07
C ARG A 544 1.02 15.80 31.64
N SER A 545 0.70 17.08 31.47
CA SER A 545 0.73 17.72 30.15
C SER A 545 2.18 18.07 29.75
N PRO A 546 2.50 18.06 28.44
CA PRO A 546 3.78 18.60 27.97
C PRO A 546 3.82 20.12 28.18
N SER A 547 5.01 20.66 28.45
CA SER A 547 5.25 22.10 28.35
C SER A 547 5.10 22.58 26.90
N GLY A 548 4.90 23.89 26.70
CA GLY A 548 4.78 24.45 25.34
C GLY A 548 5.99 24.15 24.44
N SER A 549 7.20 24.13 25.02
CA SER A 549 8.42 23.74 24.31
C SER A 549 8.49 22.26 23.99
N GLU A 550 8.09 21.37 24.92
CA GLU A 550 8.04 19.92 24.66
C GLU A 550 7.01 19.59 23.58
N LEU A 551 5.82 20.19 23.67
CA LEU A 551 4.74 19.99 22.70
C LEU A 551 5.18 20.43 21.30
N SER A 552 5.71 21.65 21.17
CA SER A 552 6.17 22.16 19.88
C SER A 552 7.33 21.34 19.32
N ALA A 553 8.33 20.98 20.14
CA ALA A 553 9.50 20.24 19.68
C ALA A 553 9.14 18.83 19.20
N TRP A 554 8.27 18.13 19.93
CA TRP A 554 7.83 16.79 19.52
C TRP A 554 6.90 16.83 18.32
N SER A 555 5.91 17.73 18.29
CA SER A 555 4.99 17.83 17.15
C SER A 555 5.74 18.19 15.87
N ASP A 556 6.67 19.14 15.92
CA ASP A 556 7.50 19.52 14.78
C ASP A 556 8.33 18.35 14.24
N ARG A 557 8.96 17.55 15.12
CA ARG A 557 9.77 16.39 14.73
C ARG A 557 8.92 15.28 14.12
N VAL A 558 7.73 15.02 14.69
CA VAL A 558 6.79 14.02 14.18
C VAL A 558 6.21 14.45 12.83
N GLN A 559 5.87 15.73 12.66
CA GLN A 559 5.35 16.26 11.40
C GLN A 559 6.38 16.24 10.27
N ARG A 560 7.65 16.54 10.57
CA ARG A 560 8.74 16.49 9.59
C ARG A 560 9.27 15.07 9.34
N GLY A 561 8.65 14.04 9.92
CA GLY A 561 9.11 12.65 9.80
C GLY A 561 10.47 12.37 10.45
N GLN A 562 10.98 13.29 11.29
CA GLN A 562 12.27 13.15 11.97
C GLN A 562 12.21 12.17 13.15
N VAL A 563 11.01 11.90 13.68
CA VAL A 563 10.72 10.95 14.76
C VAL A 563 9.41 10.27 14.47
N SER A 564 9.36 8.94 14.52
CA SER A 564 8.10 8.20 14.38
C SER A 564 7.26 8.27 15.66
N ARG A 565 5.95 8.01 15.57
CA ARG A 565 5.08 7.90 16.76
C ARG A 565 5.60 6.83 17.73
N TYR A 566 6.17 5.75 17.19
CA TYR A 566 6.79 4.68 17.98
C TYR A 566 8.05 5.15 18.68
N GLU A 567 8.92 5.90 18.01
CA GLU A 567 10.13 6.45 18.62
C GLU A 567 9.81 7.47 19.73
N LEU A 568 8.81 8.33 19.53
CA LEU A 568 8.28 9.21 20.59
C LEU A 568 7.82 8.37 21.80
N ALA A 569 6.93 7.40 21.58
CA ALA A 569 6.37 6.57 22.65
C ALA A 569 7.45 5.76 23.38
N THR A 570 8.44 5.24 22.64
CA THR A 570 9.59 4.51 23.19
C THR A 570 10.50 5.42 24.01
N THR A 571 10.78 6.63 23.51
CA THR A 571 11.61 7.61 24.23
C THR A 571 10.97 7.98 25.58
N LEU A 572 9.66 8.22 25.59
CA LEU A 572 8.93 8.55 26.81
C LEU A 572 8.78 7.35 27.73
N SER A 573 8.57 6.14 27.20
CA SER A 573 8.45 4.90 27.98
C SER A 573 9.77 4.39 28.57
N GLN A 574 10.90 4.95 28.15
CA GLN A 574 12.22 4.67 28.72
C GLN A 574 12.74 5.84 29.56
N SER A 575 11.96 6.92 29.70
CA SER A 575 12.35 8.08 30.49
C SER A 575 12.40 7.77 32.00
N PRO A 576 13.31 8.41 32.76
CA PRO A 576 13.34 8.29 34.22
C PRO A 576 11.98 8.61 34.87
N GLU A 577 11.25 9.56 34.30
CA GLU A 577 9.95 10.03 34.79
C GLU A 577 8.88 8.94 34.67
N TRP A 578 8.77 8.29 33.50
CA TRP A 578 7.85 7.18 33.33
C TRP A 578 8.22 5.98 34.19
N ILE A 579 9.50 5.60 34.19
CA ILE A 579 10.00 4.48 34.99
C ILE A 579 9.69 4.73 36.47
N SER A 580 9.87 5.96 36.97
CA SER A 580 9.51 6.34 38.33
C SER A 580 8.01 6.17 38.61
N THR A 581 7.15 6.52 37.66
CA THR A 581 5.69 6.34 37.76
C THR A 581 5.32 4.86 37.88
N VAL A 582 5.90 4.01 37.03
CA VAL A 582 5.67 2.55 37.05
C VAL A 582 6.14 1.93 38.37
N ILE A 583 7.35 2.28 38.83
CA ILE A 583 7.90 1.76 40.10
C ILE A 583 7.07 2.23 41.29
N THR A 584 6.68 3.51 41.33
CA THR A 584 5.84 4.06 42.39
C THR A 584 4.51 3.30 42.47
N ARG A 585 3.93 2.93 41.31
CA ARG A 585 2.73 2.09 41.27
C ARG A 585 2.96 0.70 41.85
N PHE A 586 4.12 0.06 41.62
CA PHE A 586 4.45 -1.20 42.30
C PHE A 586 4.54 -1.05 43.82
N TYR A 587 5.16 0.02 44.32
CA TYR A 587 5.18 0.29 45.77
C TYR A 587 3.77 0.43 46.36
N ARG A 588 2.88 1.17 45.68
CA ARG A 588 1.50 1.37 46.13
C ARG A 588 0.65 0.09 46.02
N ASP A 589 0.65 -0.54 44.85
CA ASP A 589 -0.25 -1.66 44.54
C ASP A 589 0.19 -2.95 45.23
N THR A 590 1.51 -3.17 45.41
CA THR A 590 2.08 -4.40 45.97
C THR A 590 2.45 -4.26 47.44
N LEU A 591 3.12 -3.16 47.83
CA LEU A 591 3.63 -2.96 49.21
C LEU A 591 2.76 -2.03 50.06
N ARG A 592 1.76 -1.36 49.47
CA ARG A 592 0.84 -0.43 50.15
C ARG A 592 1.54 0.74 50.83
N ARG A 593 2.64 1.24 50.25
CA ARG A 593 3.36 2.42 50.72
C ARG A 593 3.96 3.22 49.56
N GLU A 594 4.47 4.40 49.84
CA GLU A 594 5.31 5.15 48.89
C GLU A 594 6.77 4.62 48.88
N PRO A 595 7.48 4.76 47.76
CA PRO A 595 8.93 4.58 47.75
C PRO A 595 9.63 5.70 48.54
N ASP A 596 10.73 5.38 49.20
CA ASP A 596 11.71 6.39 49.59
C ASP A 596 12.57 6.82 48.37
N ALA A 597 13.19 7.99 48.47
CA ALA A 597 13.96 8.57 47.36
C ALA A 597 15.12 7.67 46.89
N SER A 598 15.79 6.97 47.81
CA SER A 598 16.92 6.09 47.47
C SER A 598 16.44 4.81 46.79
N GLY A 599 15.37 4.20 47.32
CA GLY A 599 14.73 3.03 46.74
C GLY A 599 14.21 3.28 45.33
N LEU A 600 13.52 4.41 45.10
CA LEU A 600 13.05 4.79 43.76
C LEU A 600 14.22 4.97 42.79
N ALA A 601 15.24 5.75 43.17
CA ALA A 601 16.41 5.99 42.33
C ALA A 601 17.20 4.70 42.02
N GLY A 602 17.25 3.75 42.96
CA GLY A 602 17.83 2.43 42.74
C GLY A 602 17.12 1.65 41.63
N TRP A 603 15.80 1.53 41.74
CA TRP A 603 14.98 0.83 40.74
C TRP A 603 14.99 1.51 39.37
N VAL A 604 14.96 2.85 39.34
CA VAL A 604 15.06 3.61 38.07
C VAL A 604 16.36 3.28 37.35
N ARG A 605 17.50 3.29 38.06
CA ARG A 605 18.79 2.91 37.46
C ARG A 605 18.82 1.46 36.97
N ALA A 606 18.23 0.54 37.72
CA ALA A 606 18.14 -0.87 37.32
C ALA A 606 17.33 -1.03 36.02
N ALA A 607 16.16 -0.39 35.93
CA ALA A 607 15.35 -0.40 34.73
C ALA A 607 16.07 0.23 33.53
N GLN A 608 16.76 1.36 33.73
CA GLN A 608 17.57 2.00 32.68
C GLN A 608 18.77 1.15 32.23
N SER A 609 19.29 0.28 33.09
CA SER A 609 20.32 -0.71 32.73
C SER A 609 19.79 -1.94 32.00
N GLY A 610 18.50 -1.97 31.65
CA GLY A 610 17.87 -3.03 30.87
C GLY A 610 17.17 -4.10 31.71
N MET A 611 16.95 -3.88 33.01
CA MET A 611 16.17 -4.81 33.85
C MET A 611 14.69 -4.82 33.40
N PRO A 612 14.14 -5.95 32.94
CA PRO A 612 12.76 -6.01 32.49
C PRO A 612 11.75 -5.79 33.62
N VAL A 613 10.59 -5.20 33.30
CA VAL A 613 9.49 -4.97 34.26
C VAL A 613 9.06 -6.26 34.96
N ALA A 614 9.11 -7.40 34.27
CA ALA A 614 8.81 -8.70 34.88
C ALA A 614 9.76 -9.07 36.02
N GLN A 615 11.04 -8.76 35.90
CA GLN A 615 12.02 -9.00 36.98
C GLN A 615 11.83 -8.00 38.12
N ILE A 616 11.52 -6.75 37.82
CA ILE A 616 11.19 -5.75 38.84
C ILE A 616 9.96 -6.22 39.62
N ALA A 617 8.86 -6.55 38.94
CA ALA A 617 7.65 -7.06 39.57
C ALA A 617 7.93 -8.29 40.45
N ALA A 618 8.68 -9.27 39.94
CA ALA A 618 9.06 -10.46 40.69
C ALA A 618 9.82 -10.10 41.98
N ALA A 619 10.73 -9.12 41.93
CA ALA A 619 11.47 -8.67 43.11
C ALA A 619 10.57 -8.02 44.17
N PHE A 620 9.52 -7.29 43.77
CA PHE A 620 8.52 -6.76 44.71
C PHE A 620 7.75 -7.89 45.39
N TYR A 621 7.21 -8.84 44.62
CA TYR A 621 6.42 -9.97 45.16
C TYR A 621 7.26 -10.95 46.00
N ALA A 622 8.54 -11.09 45.69
CA ALA A 622 9.48 -11.94 46.42
C ALA A 622 10.16 -11.26 47.62
N SER A 623 9.98 -9.94 47.75
CA SER A 623 10.65 -9.13 48.77
C SER A 623 10.36 -9.65 50.19
N PRO A 624 11.32 -9.53 51.13
CA PRO A 624 11.07 -9.82 52.53
C PRO A 624 9.87 -9.04 53.09
N GLU A 625 9.69 -7.79 52.65
CA GLU A 625 8.59 -6.94 53.05
C GLU A 625 7.22 -7.50 52.63
N TYR A 626 7.06 -7.89 51.36
CA TYR A 626 5.82 -8.50 50.89
C TYR A 626 5.53 -9.82 51.61
N PHE A 627 6.56 -10.64 51.80
CA PHE A 627 6.44 -11.91 52.51
C PHE A 627 6.01 -11.74 53.97
N GLN A 628 6.56 -10.75 54.68
CA GLN A 628 6.22 -10.49 56.08
C GLN A 628 4.83 -9.87 56.21
N ASN A 629 4.51 -8.85 55.41
CA ASN A 629 3.30 -8.05 55.57
C ASN A 629 2.06 -8.69 54.93
N VAL A 630 2.20 -9.25 53.73
CA VAL A 630 1.10 -9.88 52.98
C VAL A 630 1.11 -11.38 53.18
N GLY A 631 2.28 -12.00 53.02
CA GLY A 631 2.48 -13.44 53.23
C GLY A 631 2.44 -13.88 54.70
N ARG A 632 2.40 -12.95 55.66
CA ARG A 632 2.39 -13.22 57.12
C ARG A 632 3.56 -14.10 57.57
N SER A 633 4.69 -13.98 56.88
CA SER A 633 5.89 -14.81 57.06
C SER A 633 5.64 -16.32 56.85
N ASP A 634 4.62 -16.69 56.08
CA ASP A 634 4.23 -18.07 55.81
C ASP A 634 4.16 -18.34 54.29
N ASN A 635 4.84 -19.41 53.86
CA ASN A 635 4.91 -19.78 52.44
C ASN A 635 3.54 -20.16 51.88
N GLN A 636 2.67 -20.78 52.68
CA GLN A 636 1.35 -21.20 52.20
C GLN A 636 0.46 -19.98 51.93
N THR A 637 0.45 -19.02 52.85
CA THR A 637 -0.29 -17.77 52.74
C THR A 637 0.25 -16.91 51.58
N TRP A 638 1.57 -16.80 51.45
CA TRP A 638 2.21 -16.06 50.36
C TRP A 638 1.89 -16.65 48.98
N VAL A 639 2.03 -17.97 48.79
CA VAL A 639 1.70 -18.62 47.51
C VAL A 639 0.23 -18.41 47.15
N ARG A 640 -0.69 -18.55 48.11
CA ARG A 640 -2.12 -18.31 47.87
C ARG A 640 -2.41 -16.90 47.41
N ASP A 641 -1.72 -15.91 47.96
CA ASP A 641 -1.88 -14.53 47.55
C ASP A 641 -1.36 -14.28 46.13
N LEU A 642 -0.23 -14.90 45.73
CA LEU A 642 0.23 -14.84 44.33
C LEU A 642 -0.79 -15.40 43.34
N TYR A 643 -1.45 -16.51 43.66
CA TYR A 643 -2.54 -17.05 42.82
C TYR A 643 -3.67 -16.04 42.64
N ARG A 644 -4.13 -15.41 43.73
CA ARG A 644 -5.22 -14.43 43.68
C ARG A 644 -4.83 -13.14 42.97
N LYS A 645 -3.60 -12.67 43.17
CA LYS A 645 -3.14 -11.37 42.67
C LYS A 645 -2.61 -11.41 41.25
N LEU A 646 -1.88 -12.46 40.88
CA LEU A 646 -1.25 -12.56 39.57
C LEU A 646 -2.08 -13.39 38.59
N LEU A 647 -2.60 -14.54 39.04
CA LEU A 647 -3.37 -15.44 38.19
C LEU A 647 -4.89 -15.16 38.23
N LEU A 648 -5.34 -14.26 39.12
CA LEU A 648 -6.75 -13.91 39.32
C LEU A 648 -7.66 -15.12 39.57
N ARG A 649 -7.14 -16.16 40.23
CA ARG A 649 -7.91 -17.37 40.58
C ARG A 649 -7.56 -17.91 41.96
N GLU A 650 -8.48 -18.65 42.56
CA GLU A 650 -8.19 -19.42 43.77
C GLU A 650 -7.32 -20.63 43.44
N PRO A 651 -6.31 -20.95 44.27
CA PRO A 651 -5.55 -22.18 44.11
C PRO A 651 -6.25 -23.39 44.72
N ASP A 652 -6.06 -24.55 44.10
CA ASP A 652 -6.34 -25.82 44.75
C ASP A 652 -5.24 -26.15 45.78
N GLN A 653 -5.59 -27.00 46.74
CA GLN A 653 -4.68 -27.38 47.82
C GLN A 653 -3.40 -28.06 47.30
N GLY A 654 -3.51 -28.92 46.29
CA GLY A 654 -2.36 -29.64 45.72
C GLY A 654 -1.37 -28.71 45.04
N GLY A 655 -1.87 -27.71 44.31
CA GLY A 655 -1.06 -26.65 43.70
C GLY A 655 -0.29 -25.83 44.73
N VAL A 656 -0.91 -25.44 45.85
CA VAL A 656 -0.21 -24.75 46.94
C VAL A 656 0.87 -25.63 47.56
N ASP A 657 0.54 -26.87 47.91
CA ASP A 657 1.45 -27.79 48.58
C ASP A 657 2.64 -28.18 47.69
N GLY A 658 2.44 -28.21 46.36
CA GLY A 658 3.51 -28.39 45.37
C GLY A 658 4.52 -27.25 45.42
N TRP A 659 4.06 -26.00 45.37
CA TRP A 659 4.95 -24.84 45.42
C TRP A 659 5.63 -24.67 46.78
N VAL A 660 4.93 -24.94 47.88
CA VAL A 660 5.55 -24.92 49.21
C VAL A 660 6.68 -25.96 49.32
N ARG A 661 6.50 -27.17 48.76
CA ARG A 661 7.58 -28.17 48.67
C ARG A 661 8.75 -27.69 47.82
N ALA A 662 8.50 -27.04 46.70
CA ALA A 662 9.56 -26.48 45.85
C ALA A 662 10.38 -25.41 46.59
N LEU A 663 9.72 -24.53 47.36
CA LEU A 663 10.39 -23.55 48.22
C LEU A 663 11.23 -24.23 49.32
N GLN A 664 10.69 -25.26 49.97
CA GLN A 664 11.43 -26.06 50.96
C GLN A 664 12.63 -26.81 50.37
N ALA A 665 12.55 -27.18 49.09
CA ALA A 665 13.64 -27.80 48.34
C ALA A 665 14.69 -26.79 47.83
N GLY A 666 14.57 -25.51 48.17
CA GLY A 666 15.58 -24.47 47.87
C GLY A 666 15.24 -23.57 46.68
N MET A 667 14.04 -23.64 46.10
CA MET A 667 13.61 -22.66 45.10
C MET A 667 13.52 -21.26 45.72
N GLY A 668 14.10 -20.26 45.05
CA GLY A 668 13.99 -18.86 45.45
C GLY A 668 12.58 -18.29 45.24
N ARG A 669 12.14 -17.40 46.14
CA ARG A 669 10.84 -16.70 46.01
C ARG A 669 10.77 -15.83 44.75
N ASP A 670 11.90 -15.26 44.35
CA ASP A 670 12.08 -14.47 43.13
C ASP A 670 11.81 -15.32 41.89
N THR A 671 12.35 -16.54 41.84
CA THR A 671 12.11 -17.48 40.74
C THR A 671 10.63 -17.87 40.65
N LEU A 672 10.00 -18.18 41.79
CA LEU A 672 8.58 -18.51 41.83
C LEU A 672 7.70 -17.32 41.40
N ALA A 673 7.95 -16.14 41.97
CA ALA A 673 7.20 -14.93 41.66
C ALA A 673 7.33 -14.55 40.17
N PHE A 674 8.54 -14.68 39.60
CA PHE A 674 8.78 -14.47 38.18
C PHE A 674 7.98 -15.45 37.32
N GLY A 675 7.93 -16.74 37.70
CA GLY A 675 7.13 -17.76 37.01
C GLY A 675 5.63 -17.43 37.02
N PHE A 676 5.08 -17.02 38.16
CA PHE A 676 3.68 -16.56 38.25
C PHE A 676 3.43 -15.30 37.43
N TYR A 677 4.38 -14.36 37.43
CA TYR A 677 4.25 -13.13 36.66
C TYR A 677 4.28 -13.41 35.15
N GLN A 678 5.10 -14.37 34.68
CA GLN A 678 5.18 -14.72 33.25
C GLN A 678 4.16 -15.79 32.80
N ALA A 679 3.34 -16.29 33.73
CA ALA A 679 2.25 -17.21 33.42
C ALA A 679 1.31 -16.60 32.37
N GLN A 680 0.75 -17.45 31.52
CA GLN A 680 -0.16 -17.04 30.44
C GLN A 680 -1.30 -16.18 30.95
N GLU A 681 -2.00 -16.64 31.99
CA GLU A 681 -3.13 -15.93 32.60
C GLU A 681 -2.74 -14.49 33.01
N THR A 682 -1.60 -14.33 33.67
CA THR A 682 -1.09 -13.00 34.08
C THR A 682 -0.78 -12.12 32.87
N VAL A 683 -0.11 -12.67 31.84
CA VAL A 683 0.25 -11.92 30.62
C VAL A 683 -1.00 -11.41 29.90
N GLN A 684 -2.05 -12.24 29.81
CA GLN A 684 -3.33 -11.84 29.20
C GLN A 684 -3.97 -10.65 29.93
N VAL A 685 -3.97 -10.68 31.26
CA VAL A 685 -4.49 -9.58 32.10
C VAL A 685 -3.70 -8.29 31.88
N ARG A 686 -2.38 -8.37 31.73
CA ARG A 686 -1.54 -7.20 31.47
C ARG A 686 -1.76 -6.61 30.07
N ILE A 687 -1.92 -7.47 29.06
CA ILE A 687 -2.29 -7.04 27.70
C ILE A 687 -3.64 -6.31 27.74
N ASP A 688 -4.67 -6.92 28.32
CA ASP A 688 -6.01 -6.31 28.41
C ASP A 688 -5.96 -4.97 29.16
N ARG A 689 -5.20 -4.89 30.26
CA ARG A 689 -5.01 -3.63 30.99
C ARG A 689 -4.37 -2.54 30.13
N LEU A 690 -3.35 -2.87 29.33
CA LEU A 690 -2.70 -1.91 28.44
C LEU A 690 -3.65 -1.43 27.34
N TYR A 691 -4.44 -2.33 26.76
CA TYR A 691 -5.50 -1.98 25.79
C TYR A 691 -6.51 -1.02 26.40
N ARG A 692 -7.02 -1.31 27.61
CA ARG A 692 -7.99 -0.44 28.28
C ARG A 692 -7.41 0.93 28.60
N THR A 693 -6.15 0.96 29.02
CA THR A 693 -5.49 2.20 29.43
C THR A 693 -5.20 3.08 28.21
N LEU A 694 -4.55 2.52 27.18
CA LEU A 694 -4.07 3.28 26.03
C LEU A 694 -5.13 3.44 24.94
N LEU A 695 -5.90 2.39 24.65
CA LEU A 695 -6.87 2.38 23.55
C LEU A 695 -8.32 2.58 24.02
N GLY A 696 -8.61 2.47 25.32
CA GLY A 696 -9.95 2.71 25.87
C GLY A 696 -10.92 1.54 25.66
N ARG A 697 -10.45 0.38 25.21
CA ARG A 697 -11.25 -0.83 24.99
C ARG A 697 -10.54 -2.08 25.55
N PRO A 698 -11.25 -3.19 25.80
CA PRO A 698 -10.61 -4.48 26.09
C PRO A 698 -9.76 -4.99 24.91
N ALA A 699 -8.78 -5.84 25.22
CA ALA A 699 -8.11 -6.64 24.21
C ALA A 699 -9.03 -7.78 23.75
N ASP A 700 -9.18 -7.96 22.44
CA ASP A 700 -9.87 -9.13 21.87
C ASP A 700 -8.97 -10.37 21.89
N ASP A 701 -9.58 -11.54 21.66
CA ASP A 701 -8.88 -12.83 21.69
C ASP A 701 -7.74 -12.92 20.65
N GLY A 702 -7.85 -12.18 19.54
CA GLY A 702 -6.82 -12.10 18.51
C GLY A 702 -5.59 -11.36 19.04
N ALA A 703 -5.81 -10.14 19.55
CA ALA A 703 -4.78 -9.34 20.20
C ALA A 703 -4.09 -10.09 21.33
N ILE A 704 -4.86 -10.76 22.20
CA ILE A 704 -4.29 -11.55 23.30
C ILE A 704 -3.36 -12.65 22.78
N ARG A 705 -3.75 -13.38 21.72
CA ARG A 705 -2.91 -14.44 21.13
C ARG A 705 -1.62 -13.87 20.54
N SER A 706 -1.70 -12.79 19.77
CA SER A 706 -0.55 -12.18 19.10
C SER A 706 0.44 -11.57 20.09
N TRP A 707 -0.05 -10.86 21.10
CA TRP A 707 0.81 -10.13 22.05
C TRP A 707 1.38 -10.99 23.16
N SER A 708 0.81 -12.17 23.45
CA SER A 708 1.26 -13.01 24.57
C SER A 708 2.72 -13.46 24.44
N GLY A 709 3.15 -13.87 23.24
CA GLY A 709 4.56 -14.21 22.99
C GLY A 709 5.44 -12.96 23.08
N PHE A 710 5.03 -11.89 22.40
CA PHE A 710 5.76 -10.63 22.37
C PHE A 710 6.03 -10.05 23.76
N VAL A 711 5.03 -10.02 24.66
CA VAL A 711 5.19 -9.48 26.03
C VAL A 711 6.15 -10.32 26.88
N ARG A 712 6.18 -11.65 26.68
CA ARG A 712 7.13 -12.51 27.42
C ARG A 712 8.57 -12.23 27.01
N ASP A 713 8.79 -12.01 25.71
CA ASP A 713 10.13 -11.84 25.14
C ASP A 713 10.63 -10.40 25.22
N ASN A 714 9.75 -9.42 25.04
CA ASN A 714 10.09 -8.00 24.88
C ASN A 714 9.58 -7.11 26.02
N GLY A 715 8.72 -7.64 26.91
CA GLY A 715 8.18 -6.93 28.06
C GLY A 715 7.02 -5.98 27.78
N ASP A 716 6.36 -5.57 28.87
CA ASP A 716 5.16 -4.72 28.86
C ASP A 716 5.41 -3.31 28.28
N LEU A 717 6.60 -2.75 28.48
CA LEU A 717 6.96 -1.41 27.99
C LEU A 717 6.98 -1.35 26.45
N SER A 718 7.49 -2.40 25.83
CA SER A 718 7.54 -2.54 24.37
C SER A 718 6.13 -2.62 23.78
N LEU A 719 5.22 -3.34 24.46
CA LEU A 719 3.81 -3.39 24.06
C LEU A 719 3.14 -2.03 24.23
N ALA A 720 3.35 -1.34 25.36
CA ALA A 720 2.79 -0.01 25.59
C ALA A 720 3.23 0.98 24.50
N ALA A 721 4.51 0.97 24.12
CA ALA A 721 5.03 1.79 23.02
C ALA A 721 4.40 1.43 21.67
N ALA A 722 4.24 0.14 21.37
CA ALA A 722 3.60 -0.33 20.14
C ALA A 722 2.12 0.10 20.05
N LEU A 723 1.36 -0.04 21.14
CA LEU A 723 -0.04 0.39 21.19
C LEU A 723 -0.18 1.90 21.06
N ALA A 724 0.69 2.67 21.72
CA ALA A 724 0.70 4.13 21.61
C ALA A 724 1.11 4.62 20.21
N ALA A 725 1.85 3.81 19.44
CA ALA A 725 2.23 4.13 18.07
C ALA A 725 1.14 3.83 17.03
N SER A 726 0.09 3.10 17.42
CA SER A 726 -0.98 2.64 16.53
C SER A 726 -1.83 3.79 16.00
N ASN A 727 -2.46 3.56 14.84
CA ASN A 727 -3.44 4.49 14.29
C ASN A 727 -4.65 4.66 15.22
N GLU A 728 -5.05 3.59 15.92
CA GLU A 728 -6.15 3.62 16.89
C GLU A 728 -5.87 4.61 18.03
N TYR A 729 -4.68 4.54 18.63
CA TYR A 729 -4.28 5.48 19.68
C TYR A 729 -4.17 6.91 19.16
N TYR A 730 -3.65 7.07 17.94
CA TYR A 730 -3.50 8.37 17.29
C TYR A 730 -4.84 9.05 17.02
N GLN A 731 -5.86 8.31 16.59
CA GLN A 731 -7.18 8.83 16.23
C GLN A 731 -8.15 8.99 17.41
N ARG A 732 -7.77 8.52 18.60
CA ARG A 732 -8.59 8.62 19.82
C ARG A 732 -8.92 10.09 20.15
N ARG A 733 -10.20 10.43 20.11
CA ARG A 733 -10.70 11.74 20.57
C ARG A 733 -10.60 11.81 22.09
N SER A 734 -10.18 12.97 22.59
CA SER A 734 -9.81 13.25 24.00
C SER A 734 -10.92 12.97 24.99
#